data_AF-A0A1B2R2D8-F1
#
_entry.id   AF-A0A1B2R2D8-F1
#
_cell.length_a   1.000
_cell.length_b   1.000
_cell.length_c   1.000
_cell.angle_alpha   90.00
_cell.angle_beta   90.00
_cell.angle_gamma   90.00
#
_symmetry.space_group_name_H-M   'P 1'
#
loop_
_entity.id
_entity.type
_entity.pdbx_description
1 polymer ?
#
loop_
_entity_poly.entity_id
_entity_poly.type
_entity_poly.pdbx_seq_one_letter_code
_entity_poly.pdbx_strand_id
1 'polypeptide(L)'
;MIISVSPSAALPPSFAPAFFTPYTPAPETPVRTAADEGRPRMSYWADRHGSHAAFCASPDFEQYRQEVADDVRFLTGLARDLGMVDADMVEENLRVLYEHRFNVNHFDTHAELFDSAGKRSLDNVCDMLRDERLPQDKRRNAIRELALGVTLCASGAVANLMAADRELSLSTGGMRSKLWKMKEDVVRSVLHQAVLEQFGANPNYPGDEVHYFSGVWNYVADAVGLNEIEDLMVPRLPLDFLNACQKKVFAAISPDKLARLMATECLEGFRSRTIDNAHPASGVCTAAATERFTEVLNDIRQELGLEEDALSMHSFVRIDGDGLRYDVRTDCGLIAVELLKAMNADKLLEDAPRQLGERVEADGTHIGLYSYGDRLAWRLRQAMDGAAPWFAQGDLETIDFADLHALPGAQAPDAPTLPAGVIREILRKGNPADLMGVRANWLGTSRSILALLNRLDADQAIQYLDANMPYLRTGFPESERASFLSDAITMGEPGRQLARAWYPDPWALLGEKPREYTSVTQLERWLMANQAAPIDTVREMIVAGWQNGHDAVSLRDAMLKALTGIEGRSLMWVPVHTKTPAGTDALHRLVVDLLNEPASGPAMAQALPKLLSGTNSHIQVLDMLDPGNAAALSAVHRMLFDPAILPLIQNDMPHILLGGQPQKEVPMWSALYTRDVPLIRAYGALLADVAKVPGMEKWLAILTTPNKSAGSPEPGGRLTDSVLLHVSVAVGVEVIKAYHDILVHPAILLHIQGMLPELLGPTEADDFRRPGYLTASLLSENLGGYTAYREMITDPRILPHILQGLPRMQLLMLVQAGIVEAPVEPVHALPASLPTFLQLLQDRQS
;
A
#
# COMPACT_ATOMS: atom_id res chain seq x y z
N MET A 1 6.23 47.60 31.53
CA MET A 1 5.19 47.75 30.50
C MET A 1 5.48 46.67 29.46
N ILE A 2 4.77 45.54 29.49
CA ILE A 2 5.01 44.44 28.54
C ILE A 2 4.05 44.66 27.37
N ILE A 3 4.59 44.97 26.19
CA ILE A 3 3.82 45.13 24.96
C ILE A 3 3.40 43.73 24.51
N SER A 4 2.13 43.40 24.71
CA SER A 4 1.54 42.14 24.23
C SER A 4 1.33 42.26 22.71
N VAL A 5 2.20 41.62 21.93
CA VAL A 5 2.05 41.48 20.48
C VAL A 5 1.17 40.26 20.23
N SER A 6 -0.02 40.45 19.68
CA SER A 6 -0.87 39.33 19.25
C SER A 6 -0.11 38.50 18.21
N PRO A 7 0.00 37.17 18.37
CA PRO A 7 0.71 36.33 17.42
C PRO A 7 -0.08 36.28 16.10
N SER A 8 0.41 36.97 15.07
CA SER A 8 0.01 36.71 13.69
C SER A 8 0.28 35.23 13.39
N ALA A 9 -0.68 34.53 12.77
CA ALA A 9 -0.47 33.17 12.32
C ALA A 9 0.69 33.18 11.32
N ALA A 10 1.84 32.65 11.74
CA ALA A 10 3.02 32.61 10.88
C ALA A 10 2.68 31.82 9.62
N LEU A 11 3.03 32.37 8.46
CA LEU A 11 2.94 31.65 7.20
C LEU A 11 3.79 30.36 7.29
N PRO A 12 3.34 29.25 6.69
CA PRO A 12 4.16 28.04 6.61
C PRO A 12 5.48 28.38 5.90
N PRO A 13 6.60 27.72 6.27
CA PRO A 13 7.88 27.98 5.65
C PRO A 13 7.82 27.70 4.14
N SER A 14 8.43 28.57 3.36
CA SER A 14 8.40 28.50 1.90
C SER A 14 9.79 28.67 1.31
N PHE A 15 10.03 27.91 0.24
CA PHE A 15 11.15 28.21 -0.64
C PHE A 15 10.85 29.47 -1.45
N ALA A 16 11.90 30.20 -1.81
CA ALA A 16 11.83 31.30 -2.76
C ALA A 16 11.36 30.81 -4.14
N PRO A 17 10.76 31.68 -4.98
CA PRO A 17 10.23 31.29 -6.30
C PRO A 17 11.21 30.53 -7.21
N ALA A 18 12.51 30.80 -7.10
CA ALA A 18 13.56 30.13 -7.88
C ALA A 18 13.69 28.62 -7.61
N PHE A 19 13.11 28.11 -6.51
CA PHE A 19 13.04 26.68 -6.22
C PHE A 19 11.90 25.97 -6.99
N PHE A 20 10.92 26.72 -7.45
CA PHE A 20 9.77 26.22 -8.21
C PHE A 20 9.90 26.44 -9.71
N THR A 21 11.08 26.86 -10.19
CA THR A 21 11.40 26.97 -11.62
C THR A 21 12.29 25.81 -12.05
N PRO A 22 12.03 25.14 -13.19
CA PRO A 22 12.82 24.00 -13.68
C PRO A 22 14.34 24.21 -13.53
N TYR A 23 14.96 23.33 -12.75
CA TYR A 23 16.40 23.38 -12.54
C TYR A 23 17.08 22.81 -13.78
N THR A 24 17.85 23.68 -14.41
CA THR A 24 18.85 23.28 -15.40
C THR A 24 20.19 23.32 -14.66
N PRO A 25 20.83 22.17 -14.43
CA PRO A 25 22.20 22.15 -13.92
C PRO A 25 23.05 23.10 -14.77
N ALA A 26 23.94 23.86 -14.13
CA ALA A 26 24.91 24.63 -14.90
C ALA A 26 25.63 23.64 -15.82
N PRO A 27 25.74 23.89 -17.13
CA PRO A 27 26.45 22.98 -18.02
C PRO A 27 27.88 22.88 -17.49
N GLU A 28 28.20 21.77 -16.84
CA GLU A 28 29.59 21.45 -16.57
C GLU A 28 30.28 21.43 -17.93
N THR A 29 31.41 22.14 -18.05
CA THR A 29 32.18 22.08 -19.29
C THR A 29 32.57 20.62 -19.44
N PRO A 30 31.97 19.87 -20.38
CA PRO A 30 32.20 18.44 -20.44
C PRO A 30 33.68 18.27 -20.71
N VAL A 31 34.34 17.36 -20.00
CA VAL A 31 35.71 16.96 -20.33
C VAL A 31 35.63 16.16 -21.63
N ARG A 32 35.46 16.86 -22.75
CA ARG A 32 35.50 16.23 -24.07
C ARG A 32 36.92 15.75 -24.30
N THR A 33 37.07 14.46 -24.52
CA THR A 33 38.35 13.93 -25.00
C THR A 33 38.58 14.48 -26.41
N ALA A 34 39.83 14.81 -26.74
CA ALA A 34 40.19 15.39 -28.05
C ALA A 34 39.78 14.52 -29.26
N ALA A 35 39.41 13.26 -29.04
CA ALA A 35 38.89 12.35 -30.07
C ALA A 35 37.41 12.61 -30.44
N ASP A 36 36.61 13.21 -29.54
CA ASP A 36 35.16 13.44 -29.72
C ASP A 36 34.80 14.86 -30.23
N GLU A 37 35.77 15.76 -30.40
CA GLU A 37 35.51 17.17 -30.68
C GLU A 37 35.00 17.47 -32.11
N GLY A 38 34.90 16.47 -32.99
CA GLY A 38 34.69 16.70 -34.43
C GLY A 38 33.29 16.48 -35.00
N ARG A 39 32.39 15.72 -34.34
CA ARG A 39 31.11 15.33 -34.94
C ARG A 39 29.91 15.62 -34.01
N PRO A 40 28.91 16.41 -34.47
CA PRO A 40 27.68 16.58 -33.71
C PRO A 40 26.92 15.26 -33.65
N ARG A 41 26.51 14.85 -32.45
CA ARG A 41 25.67 13.66 -32.26
C ARG A 41 24.32 13.82 -32.95
N MET A 42 23.84 12.73 -33.54
CA MET A 42 22.61 12.71 -34.30
C MET A 42 21.43 12.35 -33.38
N SER A 43 20.37 13.15 -33.41
CA SER A 43 19.08 12.83 -32.80
C SER A 43 17.97 13.39 -33.67
N TYR A 44 16.78 12.80 -33.64
CA TYR A 44 15.65 13.28 -34.43
C TYR A 44 15.09 14.61 -33.89
N TRP A 45 14.77 15.52 -34.82
CA TRP A 45 14.14 16.81 -34.60
C TRP A 45 13.18 17.06 -35.77
N ALA A 46 11.89 17.26 -35.48
CA ALA A 46 10.87 17.45 -36.52
C ALA A 46 11.20 18.62 -37.46
N ASP A 47 11.68 19.74 -36.91
CA ASP A 47 12.02 20.94 -37.67
C ASP A 47 13.18 20.74 -38.66
N ARG A 48 14.10 19.82 -38.35
CA ARG A 48 15.29 19.55 -39.17
C ARG A 48 15.07 18.39 -40.15
N HIS A 49 14.42 17.33 -39.69
CA HIS A 49 14.33 16.07 -40.44
C HIS A 49 12.95 15.85 -41.08
N GLY A 50 11.97 16.72 -40.83
CA GLY A 50 10.60 16.55 -41.29
C GLY A 50 9.88 15.48 -40.47
N SER A 51 9.15 14.58 -41.13
CA SER A 51 8.48 13.48 -40.42
C SER A 51 9.47 12.43 -39.92
N HIS A 52 9.11 11.72 -38.85
CA HIS A 52 9.92 10.63 -38.30
C HIS A 52 10.22 9.54 -39.35
N ALA A 53 9.27 9.24 -40.22
CA ALA A 53 9.47 8.32 -41.34
C ALA A 53 10.51 8.83 -42.35
N ALA A 54 10.55 10.14 -42.62
CA ALA A 54 11.55 10.74 -43.51
C ALA A 54 12.95 10.68 -42.88
N PHE A 55 13.05 10.90 -41.56
CA PHE A 55 14.29 10.69 -40.82
C PHE A 55 14.77 9.24 -40.95
N CYS A 56 13.93 8.24 -40.65
CA CYS A 56 14.28 6.82 -40.76
C CYS A 56 14.74 6.40 -42.16
N ALA A 57 14.25 7.05 -43.21
CA ALA A 57 14.65 6.79 -44.60
C ALA A 57 15.90 7.55 -45.05
N SER A 58 16.43 8.46 -44.22
CA SER A 58 17.55 9.34 -44.56
C SER A 58 18.91 8.69 -44.26
N PRO A 59 20.01 9.15 -44.91
CA PRO A 59 21.37 8.74 -44.55
C PRO A 59 21.75 9.05 -43.10
N ASP A 60 21.16 10.09 -42.51
CA ASP A 60 21.38 10.50 -41.12
C ASP A 60 20.94 9.42 -40.13
N PHE A 61 19.94 8.60 -40.49
CA PHE A 61 19.47 7.51 -39.64
C PHE A 61 20.52 6.42 -39.45
N GLU A 62 21.37 6.18 -40.44
CA GLU A 62 22.39 5.13 -40.33
C GLU A 62 23.59 5.59 -39.50
N GLN A 63 23.90 6.89 -39.53
CA GLN A 63 24.79 7.49 -38.54
C GLN A 63 24.20 7.36 -37.14
N TYR A 64 22.93 7.75 -36.95
CA TYR A 64 22.21 7.62 -35.68
C TYR A 64 22.25 6.20 -35.12
N ARG A 65 21.98 5.19 -35.96
CA ARG A 65 21.98 3.77 -35.57
C ARG A 65 23.36 3.31 -35.11
N GLN A 66 24.41 3.74 -35.80
CA GLN A 66 25.79 3.44 -35.42
C GLN A 66 26.15 4.09 -34.08
N GLU A 67 25.74 5.35 -33.86
CA GLU A 67 25.97 6.05 -32.59
C GLU A 67 25.28 5.33 -31.42
N VAL A 68 24.03 4.87 -31.56
CA VAL A 68 23.36 4.07 -30.51
C VAL A 68 24.10 2.76 -30.24
N ALA A 69 24.58 2.08 -31.28
CA ALA A 69 25.36 0.85 -31.12
C ALA A 69 26.67 1.09 -30.36
N ASP A 70 27.33 2.22 -30.60
CA ASP A 70 28.56 2.61 -29.94
C ASP A 70 28.33 3.02 -28.48
N ASP A 71 27.23 3.71 -28.17
CA ASP A 71 26.82 4.04 -26.80
C ASP A 71 26.50 2.77 -25.99
N VAL A 72 25.75 1.82 -26.56
CA VAL A 72 25.49 0.52 -25.92
C VAL A 72 26.78 -0.24 -25.64
N ARG A 73 27.70 -0.28 -26.62
CA ARG A 73 29.02 -0.93 -26.45
C ARG A 73 29.86 -0.24 -25.38
N PHE A 74 29.81 1.09 -25.31
CA PHE A 74 30.50 1.87 -24.28
C PHE A 74 29.99 1.50 -22.88
N LEU A 75 28.66 1.49 -22.66
CA LEU A 75 28.07 1.15 -21.36
C LEU A 75 28.42 -0.28 -20.94
N THR A 76 28.34 -1.24 -21.86
CA THR A 76 28.73 -2.63 -21.60
C THR A 76 30.22 -2.78 -21.28
N GLY A 77 31.08 -2.09 -22.04
CA GLY A 77 32.54 -2.08 -21.79
C GLY A 77 32.86 -1.49 -20.42
N LEU A 78 32.28 -0.33 -20.10
CA LEU A 78 32.46 0.36 -18.83
C LEU A 78 31.97 -0.49 -17.64
N ALA A 79 30.86 -1.22 -17.79
CA ALA A 79 30.37 -2.14 -16.75
C ALA A 79 31.41 -3.23 -16.40
N ARG A 80 32.08 -3.78 -17.42
CA ARG A 80 33.14 -4.77 -17.27
C ARG A 80 34.40 -4.16 -16.66
N ASP A 81 34.81 -2.98 -17.11
CA ASP A 81 35.98 -2.26 -16.60
C ASP A 81 35.80 -1.87 -15.12
N LEU A 82 34.57 -1.52 -14.72
CA LEU A 82 34.22 -1.25 -13.32
C LEU A 82 34.10 -2.52 -12.45
N GLY A 83 34.25 -3.71 -13.03
CA GLY A 83 34.17 -4.99 -12.32
C GLY A 83 32.78 -5.32 -11.79
N MET A 84 31.71 -4.93 -12.50
CA MET A 84 30.33 -5.23 -12.09
C MET A 84 30.06 -6.74 -12.15
N VAL A 85 29.54 -7.30 -11.05
CA VAL A 85 29.18 -8.73 -10.95
C VAL A 85 28.06 -9.10 -11.93
N ASP A 86 27.22 -8.13 -12.26
CA ASP A 86 26.04 -8.23 -13.12
C ASP A 86 26.27 -7.67 -14.54
N ALA A 87 27.54 -7.57 -14.98
CA ALA A 87 27.88 -7.02 -16.29
C ALA A 87 27.20 -7.76 -17.47
N ASP A 88 27.03 -9.08 -17.39
CA ASP A 88 26.37 -9.86 -18.45
C ASP A 88 24.86 -9.58 -18.54
N MET A 89 24.18 -9.34 -17.40
CA MET A 89 22.78 -8.90 -17.38
C MET A 89 22.64 -7.50 -17.98
N VAL A 90 23.58 -6.60 -17.65
CA VAL A 90 23.64 -5.25 -18.22
C VAL A 90 23.78 -5.31 -19.75
N GLU A 91 24.72 -6.13 -20.25
CA GLU A 91 24.89 -6.34 -21.69
C GLU A 91 23.61 -6.85 -22.35
N GLU A 92 22.99 -7.88 -21.78
CA GLU A 92 21.78 -8.49 -22.33
C GLU A 92 20.63 -7.48 -22.42
N ASN A 93 20.37 -6.72 -21.35
CA ASN A 93 19.29 -5.75 -21.36
C ASN A 93 19.52 -4.58 -22.32
N LEU A 94 20.76 -4.07 -22.41
CA LEU A 94 21.10 -3.02 -23.37
C LEU A 94 21.04 -3.54 -24.81
N ARG A 95 21.36 -4.82 -25.03
CA ARG A 95 21.15 -5.50 -26.31
C ARG A 95 19.66 -5.60 -26.64
N VAL A 96 18.81 -5.96 -25.67
CA VAL A 96 17.34 -5.96 -25.85
C VAL A 96 16.84 -4.58 -26.28
N LEU A 97 17.30 -3.49 -25.64
CA LEU A 97 16.94 -2.13 -26.04
C LEU A 97 17.30 -1.87 -27.52
N TYR A 98 18.52 -2.23 -27.94
CA TYR A 98 18.96 -2.06 -29.31
C TYR A 98 18.10 -2.86 -30.30
N GLU A 99 17.87 -4.14 -30.00
CA GLU A 99 17.04 -5.03 -30.82
C GLU A 99 15.60 -4.53 -30.93
N HIS A 100 14.98 -4.13 -29.81
CA HIS A 100 13.62 -3.57 -29.76
C HIS A 100 13.47 -2.29 -30.58
N ARG A 101 14.52 -1.48 -30.66
CA ARG A 101 14.50 -0.28 -31.50
C ARG A 101 14.71 -0.61 -32.97
N PHE A 102 15.69 -1.42 -33.34
CA PHE A 102 16.19 -1.48 -34.71
C PHE A 102 15.84 -2.75 -35.49
N ASN A 103 15.52 -3.84 -34.80
CA ASN A 103 15.40 -5.18 -35.41
C ASN A 103 14.05 -5.84 -35.14
N VAL A 104 13.31 -5.38 -34.12
CA VAL A 104 11.97 -5.85 -33.76
C VAL A 104 11.00 -4.68 -33.85
N ASN A 105 9.79 -4.91 -34.35
CA ASN A 105 8.71 -3.91 -34.42
C ASN A 105 8.11 -3.55 -33.03
N HIS A 106 8.91 -3.63 -31.96
CA HIS A 106 8.45 -3.45 -30.58
C HIS A 106 8.20 -1.97 -30.25
N PHE A 107 8.98 -1.06 -30.84
CA PHE A 107 8.85 0.38 -30.62
C PHE A 107 8.07 1.13 -31.72
N ASP A 108 7.52 0.44 -32.73
CA ASP A 108 6.99 1.08 -33.96
C ASP A 108 5.97 2.20 -33.71
N THR A 109 5.13 2.11 -32.67
CA THR A 109 4.13 3.14 -32.38
C THR A 109 4.71 4.39 -31.70
N HIS A 110 5.93 4.33 -31.17
CA HIS A 110 6.56 5.41 -30.39
C HIS A 110 8.07 5.58 -30.65
N ALA A 111 8.58 5.06 -31.77
CA ALA A 111 10.00 5.12 -32.11
C ALA A 111 10.51 6.58 -32.19
N GLU A 112 9.65 7.53 -32.53
CA GLU A 112 9.94 8.96 -32.55
C GLU A 112 10.39 9.50 -31.18
N LEU A 113 9.81 9.02 -30.09
CA LEU A 113 10.19 9.43 -28.73
C LEU A 113 11.60 8.97 -28.38
N PHE A 114 11.94 7.73 -28.77
CA PHE A 114 13.27 7.18 -28.58
C PHE A 114 14.32 7.90 -29.42
N ASP A 115 14.02 8.15 -30.70
CA ASP A 115 14.98 8.79 -31.62
C ASP A 115 15.25 10.26 -31.29
N SER A 116 14.35 10.89 -30.55
CA SER A 116 14.48 12.28 -30.11
C SER A 116 15.00 12.36 -28.67
N ALA A 117 14.11 12.41 -27.68
CA ALA A 117 14.45 12.62 -26.28
C ALA A 117 15.25 11.44 -25.71
N GLY A 118 14.87 10.21 -26.05
CA GLY A 118 15.56 9.00 -25.58
C GLY A 118 17.04 8.99 -25.96
N LYS A 119 17.37 9.25 -27.23
CA LYS A 119 18.75 9.31 -27.71
C LYS A 119 19.55 10.41 -27.03
N ARG A 120 19.00 11.63 -26.90
CA ARG A 120 19.70 12.73 -26.25
C ARG A 120 20.04 12.39 -24.79
N SER A 121 19.13 11.73 -24.10
CA SER A 121 19.40 11.28 -22.72
C SER A 121 20.41 10.14 -22.67
N LEU A 122 20.36 9.17 -23.59
CA LEU A 122 21.42 8.15 -23.71
C LEU A 122 22.80 8.80 -23.92
N ASP A 123 22.84 9.81 -24.79
CA ASP A 123 24.05 10.55 -25.12
C ASP A 123 24.66 11.24 -23.90
N ASN A 124 23.83 12.00 -23.19
CA ASN A 124 24.22 12.72 -21.98
C ASN A 124 24.68 11.75 -20.88
N VAL A 125 23.96 10.64 -20.68
CA VAL A 125 24.37 9.58 -19.74
C VAL A 125 25.76 9.08 -20.07
N CYS A 126 26.01 8.73 -21.33
CA CYS A 126 27.33 8.26 -21.74
C CYS A 126 28.41 9.33 -21.53
N ASP A 127 28.12 10.60 -21.80
CA ASP A 127 29.06 11.71 -21.58
C ASP A 127 29.40 11.91 -20.10
N MET A 128 28.41 11.85 -19.21
CA MET A 128 28.65 11.95 -17.77
C MET A 128 29.41 10.74 -17.22
N LEU A 129 29.14 9.54 -17.72
CA LEU A 129 29.84 8.32 -17.29
C LEU A 129 31.31 8.26 -17.76
N ARG A 130 31.68 9.03 -18.80
CA ARG A 130 33.08 9.23 -19.21
C ARG A 130 33.87 10.11 -18.23
N ASP A 131 33.21 10.91 -17.40
CA ASP A 131 33.89 11.74 -16.41
C ASP A 131 34.40 10.88 -15.24
N GLU A 132 35.72 10.69 -15.18
CA GLU A 132 36.37 9.90 -14.12
C GLU A 132 36.24 10.54 -12.74
N ARG A 133 35.90 11.84 -12.65
CA ARG A 133 35.60 12.52 -11.38
C ARG A 133 34.34 11.97 -10.73
N LEU A 134 33.43 11.35 -11.51
CA LEU A 134 32.26 10.68 -10.97
C LEU A 134 32.69 9.40 -10.20
N PRO A 135 32.34 9.27 -8.90
CA PRO A 135 32.69 8.10 -8.11
C PRO A 135 32.29 6.78 -8.79
N GLN A 136 33.14 5.76 -8.72
CA GLN A 136 32.91 4.48 -9.40
C GLN A 136 31.56 3.85 -9.02
N ASP A 137 31.16 3.94 -7.76
CA ASP A 137 29.88 3.38 -7.31
C ASP A 137 28.67 4.08 -7.93
N LYS A 138 28.74 5.40 -8.13
CA LYS A 138 27.70 6.15 -8.86
C LYS A 138 27.63 5.70 -10.31
N ARG A 139 28.78 5.49 -10.97
CA ARG A 139 28.84 4.96 -12.34
C ARG A 139 28.23 3.56 -12.44
N ARG A 140 28.60 2.64 -11.53
CA ARG A 140 28.05 1.27 -11.47
C ARG A 140 26.53 1.28 -11.29
N ASN A 141 26.03 2.09 -10.36
CA ASN A 141 24.60 2.16 -10.07
C ASN A 141 23.81 2.74 -11.24
N ALA A 142 24.28 3.84 -11.85
CA ALA A 142 23.61 4.44 -13.00
C ALA A 142 23.51 3.47 -14.19
N ILE A 143 24.57 2.70 -14.47
CA ILE A 143 24.55 1.68 -15.53
C ILE A 143 23.53 0.58 -15.21
N ARG A 144 23.51 0.08 -13.97
CA ARG A 144 22.59 -0.99 -13.54
C ARG A 144 21.13 -0.54 -13.64
N GLU A 145 20.80 0.60 -13.06
CA GLU A 145 19.43 1.13 -13.07
C GLU A 145 18.94 1.39 -14.50
N LEU A 146 19.81 2.00 -15.34
CA LEU A 146 19.48 2.20 -16.74
C LEU A 146 19.22 0.87 -17.46
N ALA A 147 20.10 -0.12 -17.29
CA ALA A 147 19.95 -1.42 -17.94
C ALA A 147 18.67 -2.14 -17.51
N LEU A 148 18.25 -2.04 -16.25
CA LEU A 148 16.98 -2.62 -15.79
C LEU A 148 15.77 -1.90 -16.42
N GLY A 149 15.80 -0.57 -16.49
CA GLY A 149 14.69 0.25 -16.94
C GLY A 149 14.41 0.23 -18.46
N VAL A 150 15.41 -0.09 -19.30
CA VAL A 150 15.26 -0.01 -20.76
C VAL A 150 14.61 -1.23 -21.43
N THR A 151 14.27 -2.26 -20.65
CA THR A 151 13.62 -3.50 -21.16
C THR A 151 12.10 -3.40 -21.31
N LEU A 152 11.52 -2.26 -20.93
CA LEU A 152 10.08 -1.98 -20.98
C LEU A 152 9.62 -1.60 -22.41
N CYS A 153 8.34 -1.22 -22.54
CA CYS A 153 7.81 -0.63 -23.76
C CYS A 153 8.55 0.67 -24.13
N ALA A 154 8.38 1.17 -25.35
CA ALA A 154 9.09 2.34 -25.86
C ALA A 154 9.00 3.58 -24.94
N SER A 155 7.81 3.92 -24.46
CA SER A 155 7.61 5.04 -23.53
C SER A 155 8.30 4.80 -22.19
N GLY A 156 8.23 3.57 -21.65
CA GLY A 156 8.93 3.17 -20.43
C GLY A 156 10.46 3.26 -20.57
N ALA A 157 11.01 2.80 -21.68
CA ALA A 157 12.45 2.86 -21.94
C ALA A 157 12.96 4.30 -22.07
N VAL A 158 12.23 5.18 -22.77
CA VAL A 158 12.56 6.61 -22.90
C VAL A 158 12.46 7.32 -21.55
N ALA A 159 11.41 7.06 -20.77
CA ALA A 159 11.25 7.61 -19.44
C ALA A 159 12.43 7.23 -18.52
N ASN A 160 12.90 5.97 -18.58
CA ASN A 160 14.06 5.52 -17.81
C ASN A 160 15.38 6.12 -18.29
N LEU A 161 15.56 6.32 -19.61
CA LEU A 161 16.73 7.04 -20.14
C LEU A 161 16.78 8.49 -19.65
N MET A 162 15.66 9.19 -19.73
CA MET A 162 15.54 10.57 -19.23
C MET A 162 15.75 10.64 -17.72
N ALA A 163 15.24 9.66 -16.97
CA ALA A 163 15.46 9.56 -15.52
C ALA A 163 16.95 9.35 -15.19
N ALA A 164 17.65 8.46 -15.91
CA ALA A 164 19.07 8.20 -15.70
C ALA A 164 19.95 9.42 -16.03
N ASP A 165 19.67 10.10 -17.15
CA ASP A 165 20.32 11.36 -17.54
C ASP A 165 20.15 12.41 -16.44
N ARG A 166 18.91 12.60 -16.01
CA ARG A 166 18.58 13.56 -14.97
C ARG A 166 19.20 13.20 -13.62
N GLU A 167 19.19 11.94 -13.22
CA GLU A 167 19.79 11.48 -11.97
C GLU A 167 21.29 11.73 -11.93
N LEU A 168 22.00 11.41 -13.02
CA LEU A 168 23.43 11.66 -13.12
C LEU A 168 23.72 13.16 -13.08
N SER A 169 22.97 13.96 -13.84
CA SER A 169 23.12 15.42 -13.87
C SER A 169 22.90 16.06 -12.50
N LEU A 170 21.96 15.53 -11.71
CA LEU A 170 21.69 16.00 -10.35
C LEU A 170 22.69 15.48 -9.30
N SER A 171 23.51 14.50 -9.65
CA SER A 171 24.47 13.89 -8.74
C SER A 171 25.80 14.64 -8.62
N THR A 172 26.05 15.63 -9.50
CA THR A 172 27.32 16.37 -9.59
C THR A 172 27.23 17.84 -9.15
N GLY A 173 26.07 18.50 -9.24
CA GLY A 173 25.96 19.94 -9.01
C GLY A 173 25.70 20.39 -7.56
N GLY A 174 26.38 19.78 -6.58
CA GLY A 174 26.38 20.19 -5.16
C GLY A 174 25.01 20.20 -4.46
N MET A 175 24.85 21.05 -3.44
CA MET A 175 23.68 21.09 -2.55
C MET A 175 22.41 21.40 -3.34
N ARG A 176 22.45 22.34 -4.29
CA ARG A 176 21.28 22.70 -5.08
C ARG A 176 20.78 21.55 -5.93
N SER A 177 21.69 20.81 -6.58
CA SER A 177 21.33 19.62 -7.37
C SER A 177 20.81 18.51 -6.47
N LYS A 178 21.45 18.29 -5.32
CA LYS A 178 21.00 17.31 -4.32
C LYS A 178 19.60 17.63 -3.79
N LEU A 179 19.34 18.90 -3.47
CA LEU A 179 18.03 19.38 -3.01
C LEU A 179 16.98 19.19 -4.10
N TRP A 180 17.34 19.43 -5.36
CA TRP A 180 16.45 19.24 -6.48
C TRP A 180 16.10 17.77 -6.72
N LYS A 181 17.09 16.87 -6.63
CA LYS A 181 16.86 15.42 -6.66
C LYS A 181 15.89 15.00 -5.55
N MET A 182 16.13 15.44 -4.32
CA MET A 182 15.25 15.15 -3.19
C MET A 182 13.83 15.66 -3.39
N LYS A 183 13.66 16.86 -3.96
CA LYS A 183 12.33 17.36 -4.32
C LYS A 183 11.64 16.38 -5.26
N GLU A 184 12.32 15.95 -6.32
CA GLU A 184 11.76 15.03 -7.30
C GLU A 184 11.37 13.69 -6.67
N ASP A 185 12.26 13.10 -5.88
CA ASP A 185 12.05 11.82 -5.21
C ASP A 185 10.86 11.88 -4.25
N VAL A 186 10.76 12.98 -3.48
CA VAL A 186 9.63 13.22 -2.55
C VAL A 186 8.32 13.39 -3.32
N VAL A 187 8.31 14.18 -4.41
CA VAL A 187 7.11 14.35 -5.24
C VAL A 187 6.67 13.00 -5.79
N ARG A 188 7.59 12.25 -6.41
CA ARG A 188 7.33 10.93 -6.98
C ARG A 188 6.73 9.99 -5.93
N SER A 189 7.36 9.87 -4.76
CA SER A 189 6.88 9.01 -3.67
C SER A 189 5.48 9.39 -3.19
N VAL A 190 5.22 10.68 -2.99
CA VAL A 190 3.89 11.18 -2.54
C VAL A 190 2.81 10.89 -3.57
N LEU A 191 3.11 11.06 -4.86
CA LEU A 191 2.14 10.83 -5.93
C LEU A 191 1.87 9.34 -6.16
N HIS A 192 2.88 8.47 -6.16
CA HIS A 192 2.68 7.01 -6.24
C HIS A 192 1.80 6.53 -5.08
N GLN A 193 2.09 6.95 -3.85
CA GLN A 193 1.28 6.59 -2.70
C GLN A 193 -0.18 7.06 -2.84
N ALA A 194 -0.40 8.30 -3.31
CA ALA A 194 -1.75 8.81 -3.52
C ALA A 194 -2.51 8.06 -4.63
N VAL A 195 -1.82 7.69 -5.71
CA VAL A 195 -2.37 6.89 -6.82
C VAL A 195 -2.71 5.48 -6.35
N LEU A 196 -1.83 4.83 -5.58
CA LEU A 196 -2.08 3.51 -5.00
C LEU A 196 -3.26 3.52 -4.02
N GLU A 197 -3.33 4.52 -3.14
CA GLU A 197 -4.45 4.71 -2.20
C GLU A 197 -5.80 4.86 -2.93
N GLN A 198 -5.80 5.60 -4.04
CA GLN A 198 -7.03 5.93 -4.77
C GLN A 198 -7.46 4.84 -5.76
N PHE A 199 -6.51 4.17 -6.42
CA PHE A 199 -6.77 3.29 -7.55
C PHE A 199 -6.26 1.87 -7.35
N GLY A 200 -5.51 1.55 -6.29
CA GLY A 200 -4.91 0.23 -6.06
C GLY A 200 -5.91 -0.92 -5.94
N ALA A 201 -7.17 -0.62 -5.62
CA ALA A 201 -8.27 -1.60 -5.61
C ALA A 201 -8.92 -1.81 -6.99
N ASN A 202 -8.57 -1.01 -8.01
CA ASN A 202 -9.06 -1.18 -9.37
C ASN A 202 -8.38 -2.40 -10.03
N PRO A 203 -9.12 -3.39 -10.55
CA PRO A 203 -8.54 -4.57 -11.21
C PRO A 203 -7.56 -4.25 -12.35
N ASN A 204 -7.71 -3.10 -13.02
CA ASN A 204 -6.83 -2.70 -14.13
C ASN A 204 -5.56 -1.95 -13.68
N TYR A 205 -5.45 -1.60 -12.39
CA TYR A 205 -4.35 -0.79 -11.88
C TYR A 205 -2.94 -1.34 -12.16
N PRO A 206 -2.65 -2.66 -12.02
CA PRO A 206 -1.29 -3.17 -12.26
C PRO A 206 -0.75 -2.96 -13.68
N GLY A 207 -1.62 -2.73 -14.67
CA GLY A 207 -1.24 -2.39 -16.05
C GLY A 207 -1.25 -0.88 -16.34
N ASP A 208 -2.07 -0.12 -15.61
CA ASP A 208 -2.33 1.29 -15.87
C ASP A 208 -1.66 2.24 -14.86
N GLU A 209 -0.95 1.73 -13.84
CA GLU A 209 -0.35 2.53 -12.75
C GLU A 209 0.49 3.68 -13.30
N VAL A 210 1.35 3.41 -14.28
CA VAL A 210 2.24 4.41 -14.87
C VAL A 210 1.45 5.56 -15.49
N HIS A 211 0.30 5.28 -16.11
CA HIS A 211 -0.55 6.29 -16.75
C HIS A 211 -1.30 7.14 -15.73
N TYR A 212 -1.79 6.52 -14.65
CA TYR A 212 -2.35 7.26 -13.51
C TYR A 212 -1.28 8.18 -12.89
N PHE A 213 -0.08 7.66 -12.66
CA PHE A 213 1.04 8.43 -12.11
C PHE A 213 1.43 9.60 -13.01
N SER A 214 1.66 9.38 -14.31
CA SER A 214 1.96 10.43 -15.29
C SER A 214 0.92 11.54 -15.29
N GLY A 215 -0.37 11.19 -15.20
CA GLY A 215 -1.46 12.16 -15.14
C GLY A 215 -1.40 13.07 -13.92
N VAL A 216 -1.14 12.51 -12.74
CA VAL A 216 -1.02 13.33 -11.52
C VAL A 216 0.30 14.12 -11.52
N TRP A 217 1.38 13.52 -12.02
CA TRP A 217 2.68 14.18 -12.16
C TRP A 217 2.59 15.43 -13.02
N ASN A 218 2.03 15.31 -14.23
CA ASN A 218 1.92 16.44 -15.16
C ASN A 218 1.07 17.57 -14.58
N TYR A 219 0.01 17.24 -13.82
CA TYR A 219 -0.80 18.25 -13.15
C TYR A 219 -0.01 19.08 -12.14
N VAL A 220 0.92 18.47 -11.40
CA VAL A 220 1.71 19.17 -10.39
C VAL A 220 3.02 19.75 -10.92
N ALA A 221 3.51 19.26 -12.06
CA ALA A 221 4.87 19.50 -12.56
C ALA A 221 5.22 21.00 -12.62
N ASP A 222 4.42 21.80 -13.34
CA ASP A 222 4.64 23.25 -13.45
C ASP A 222 4.69 23.95 -12.08
N ALA A 223 3.73 23.62 -11.21
CA ALA A 223 3.62 24.23 -9.88
C ALA A 223 4.82 23.93 -8.96
N VAL A 224 5.53 22.83 -9.19
CA VAL A 224 6.75 22.48 -8.44
C VAL A 224 8.03 22.61 -9.27
N GLY A 225 7.95 23.18 -10.47
CA GLY A 225 9.07 23.34 -11.40
C GLY A 225 9.67 22.03 -11.89
N LEU A 226 8.89 20.96 -12.05
CA LEU A 226 9.35 19.71 -12.67
C LEU A 226 8.97 19.68 -14.16
N ASN A 227 9.61 18.80 -14.92
CA ASN A 227 9.26 18.58 -16.33
C ASN A 227 8.08 17.60 -16.41
N GLU A 228 7.16 17.84 -17.33
CA GLU A 228 6.09 16.90 -17.65
C GLU A 228 6.65 15.60 -18.28
N ILE A 229 5.92 14.50 -18.09
CA ILE A 229 6.15 13.19 -18.70
C ILE A 229 5.20 13.07 -19.89
N GLU A 230 5.75 12.81 -21.07
CA GLU A 230 4.96 12.61 -22.27
C GLU A 230 4.32 11.21 -22.24
N ASP A 231 3.02 11.15 -21.98
CA ASP A 231 2.26 9.90 -21.87
C ASP A 231 0.88 10.05 -22.54
N LEU A 232 0.70 9.32 -23.64
CA LEU A 232 -0.50 9.39 -24.48
C LEU A 232 -1.69 8.64 -23.90
N MET A 233 -1.49 7.86 -22.83
CA MET A 233 -2.50 7.00 -22.21
C MET A 233 -2.99 7.53 -20.87
N VAL A 234 -2.60 8.75 -20.50
CA VAL A 234 -3.06 9.40 -19.26
C VAL A 234 -4.59 9.43 -19.18
N PRO A 235 -5.20 8.78 -18.17
CA PRO A 235 -6.64 8.80 -18.00
C PRO A 235 -7.13 10.17 -17.51
N ARG A 236 -8.41 10.46 -17.70
CA ARG A 236 -9.03 11.65 -17.09
C ARG A 236 -9.16 11.45 -15.58
N LEU A 237 -8.45 12.26 -14.82
CA LEU A 237 -8.43 12.21 -13.36
C LEU A 237 -9.39 13.26 -12.74
N PRO A 238 -10.06 12.96 -11.61
CA PRO A 238 -10.91 13.94 -10.93
C PRO A 238 -10.12 15.14 -10.40
N LEU A 239 -10.64 16.35 -10.62
CA LEU A 239 -9.96 17.60 -10.22
C LEU A 239 -9.71 17.69 -8.70
N ASP A 240 -10.65 17.22 -7.88
CA ASP A 240 -10.50 17.24 -6.42
C ASP A 240 -9.35 16.33 -5.95
N PHE A 241 -9.14 15.18 -6.62
CA PHE A 241 -8.02 14.29 -6.36
C PHE A 241 -6.68 14.95 -6.77
N LEU A 242 -6.65 15.59 -7.94
CA LEU A 242 -5.48 16.33 -8.43
C LEU A 242 -5.08 17.47 -7.47
N ASN A 243 -6.05 18.26 -7.01
CA ASN A 243 -5.84 19.31 -6.01
C ASN A 243 -5.36 18.76 -4.66
N ALA A 244 -5.91 17.62 -4.22
CA ALA A 244 -5.46 16.94 -3.01
C ALA A 244 -3.99 16.47 -3.15
N CYS A 245 -3.61 15.92 -4.31
CA CYS A 245 -2.23 15.53 -4.60
C CYS A 245 -1.28 16.73 -4.60
N GLN A 246 -1.65 17.84 -5.25
CA GLN A 246 -0.87 19.06 -5.23
C GLN A 246 -0.65 19.57 -3.80
N LYS A 247 -1.70 19.59 -2.97
CA LYS A 247 -1.59 19.97 -1.55
C LYS A 247 -0.69 19.02 -0.75
N LYS A 248 -0.80 17.70 -0.96
CA LYS A 248 0.09 16.70 -0.35
C LYS A 248 1.55 16.96 -0.75
N VAL A 249 1.79 17.24 -2.03
CA VAL A 249 3.12 17.54 -2.58
C VAL A 249 3.72 18.80 -1.95
N PHE A 250 3.04 19.95 -1.99
CA PHE A 250 3.53 21.18 -1.37
C PHE A 250 3.82 21.02 0.12
N ALA A 251 2.97 20.28 0.83
CA ALA A 251 3.22 19.96 2.22
C ALA A 251 4.47 19.10 2.39
N ALA A 252 4.78 18.18 1.48
CA ALA A 252 5.91 17.26 1.58
C ALA A 252 7.27 17.89 1.23
N ILE A 253 7.29 18.86 0.32
CA ILE A 253 8.51 19.55 -0.15
C ILE A 253 8.79 20.86 0.61
N SER A 254 8.29 21.03 1.84
CA SER A 254 8.62 22.20 2.65
C SER A 254 10.11 22.23 3.03
N PRO A 255 10.74 23.41 3.22
CA PRO A 255 12.18 23.47 3.40
C PRO A 255 12.69 22.73 4.63
N ASP A 256 11.93 22.71 5.73
CA ASP A 256 12.26 21.93 6.92
C ASP A 256 12.24 20.41 6.70
N LYS A 257 11.37 19.91 5.82
CA LYS A 257 11.30 18.49 5.47
C LYS A 257 12.44 18.08 4.55
N LEU A 258 12.73 18.87 3.51
CA LEU A 258 13.85 18.57 2.61
C LEU A 258 15.20 18.73 3.31
N ALA A 259 15.40 19.76 4.15
CA ALA A 259 16.60 19.91 4.95
C ALA A 259 16.79 18.72 5.91
N ARG A 260 15.70 18.23 6.53
CA ARG A 260 15.76 17.05 7.40
C ARG A 260 16.03 15.75 6.65
N LEU A 261 15.47 15.58 5.45
CA LEU A 261 15.77 14.42 4.60
C LEU A 261 17.26 14.41 4.23
N MET A 262 17.77 15.54 3.76
CA MET A 262 19.19 15.73 3.46
C MET A 262 20.09 15.49 4.67
N ALA A 263 19.72 16.04 5.82
CA ALA A 263 20.43 15.84 7.07
C ALA A 263 20.46 14.37 7.52
N THR A 264 19.41 13.60 7.22
CA THR A 264 19.35 12.16 7.51
C THR A 264 20.38 11.42 6.67
N GLU A 265 20.43 11.67 5.35
CA GLU A 265 21.44 11.08 4.48
C GLU A 265 22.86 11.49 4.88
N CYS A 266 23.09 12.75 5.26
CA CYS A 266 24.38 13.19 5.78
C CYS A 266 24.78 12.42 7.03
N LEU A 267 23.85 12.22 7.98
CA LEU A 267 24.12 11.50 9.22
C LEU A 267 24.38 10.00 8.96
N GLU A 268 23.62 9.37 8.08
CA GLU A 268 23.83 7.98 7.67
C GLU A 268 25.17 7.80 6.94
N GLY A 269 25.51 8.71 6.03
CA GLY A 269 26.80 8.78 5.36
C GLY A 269 27.96 8.99 6.32
N PHE A 270 27.79 9.82 7.35
CA PHE A 270 28.78 10.01 8.40
C PHE A 270 28.94 8.74 9.24
N ARG A 271 27.84 8.14 9.69
CA ARG A 271 27.85 6.93 10.54
C ARG A 271 28.46 5.74 9.81
N SER A 272 28.10 5.50 8.56
CA SER A 272 28.64 4.39 7.77
C SER A 272 30.16 4.49 7.54
N ARG A 273 30.71 5.70 7.46
CA ARG A 273 32.15 5.95 7.28
C ARG A 273 32.94 6.01 8.60
N THR A 274 32.27 6.30 9.72
CA THR A 274 32.94 6.50 11.02
C THR A 274 32.72 5.36 12.02
N ILE A 275 31.57 4.69 11.98
CA ILE A 275 31.20 3.62 12.90
C ILE A 275 31.46 2.29 12.22
N ASP A 276 32.42 1.54 12.74
CA ASP A 276 32.70 0.16 12.37
C ASP A 276 32.89 -0.70 13.64
N ASN A 277 33.14 -2.00 13.51
CA ASN A 277 33.32 -2.87 14.69
C ASN A 277 34.47 -2.43 15.61
N ALA A 278 35.42 -1.63 15.13
CA ALA A 278 36.51 -1.08 15.93
C ALA A 278 36.18 0.31 16.53
N HIS A 279 35.20 1.02 15.99
CA HIS A 279 34.83 2.38 16.38
C HIS A 279 33.36 2.45 16.80
N PRO A 280 33.05 2.29 18.09
CA PRO A 280 31.68 2.36 18.58
C PRO A 280 31.07 3.75 18.41
N ALA A 281 29.74 3.81 18.39
CA ALA A 281 28.97 5.06 18.33
C ALA A 281 29.28 6.02 19.48
N SER A 282 29.79 5.53 20.61
CA SER A 282 30.32 6.35 21.70
C SER A 282 31.65 5.79 22.21
N GLY A 283 32.57 6.67 22.59
CA GLY A 283 33.93 6.27 22.95
C GLY A 283 34.76 7.38 23.59
N VAL A 284 36.05 7.11 23.77
CA VAL A 284 37.03 8.12 24.21
C VAL A 284 37.35 9.02 23.02
N CYS A 285 37.27 10.34 23.22
CA CYS A 285 37.62 11.33 22.22
C CYS A 285 39.15 11.41 22.11
N THR A 286 39.70 10.71 21.12
CA THR A 286 41.13 10.73 20.80
C THR A 286 41.39 11.65 19.61
N ALA A 287 42.61 12.17 19.47
CA ALA A 287 42.99 12.98 18.30
C ALA A 287 42.71 12.26 16.97
N ALA A 288 42.99 10.95 16.90
CA ALA A 288 42.72 10.13 15.73
C ALA A 288 41.21 10.02 15.41
N ALA A 289 40.35 9.93 16.43
CA ALA A 289 38.91 9.94 16.24
C ALA A 289 38.43 11.30 15.68
N THR A 290 38.92 12.41 16.25
CA THR A 290 38.59 13.77 15.79
C THR A 290 39.08 14.04 14.37
N GLU A 291 40.29 13.57 14.01
CA GLU A 291 40.85 13.66 12.66
C GLU A 291 39.97 12.89 11.66
N ARG A 292 39.64 11.62 11.95
CA ARG A 292 38.74 10.82 11.12
C ARG A 292 37.36 11.47 10.95
N PHE A 293 36.78 12.02 12.01
CA PHE A 293 35.50 12.71 11.90
C PHE A 293 35.61 13.94 10.99
N THR A 294 36.72 14.68 11.08
CA THR A 294 36.98 15.86 10.24
C THR A 294 37.11 15.48 8.77
N GLU A 295 37.84 14.41 8.46
CA GLU A 295 37.97 13.87 7.10
C GLU A 295 36.60 13.51 6.51
N VAL A 296 35.81 12.69 7.22
CA VAL A 296 34.48 12.28 6.74
C VAL A 296 33.53 13.47 6.57
N LEU A 297 33.60 14.44 7.49
CA LEU A 297 32.79 15.66 7.39
C LEU A 297 33.20 16.51 6.19
N ASN A 298 34.49 16.62 5.89
CA ASN A 298 35.00 17.31 4.70
C ASN A 298 34.53 16.63 3.42
N ASP A 299 34.54 15.30 3.36
CA ASP A 299 34.00 14.56 2.21
C ASP A 299 32.51 14.87 2.01
N ILE A 300 31.71 14.88 3.08
CA ILE A 300 30.27 15.22 3.00
C ILE A 300 30.08 16.66 2.52
N ARG A 301 30.86 17.61 3.03
CA ARG A 301 30.81 19.02 2.59
C ARG A 301 31.17 19.12 1.10
N GLN A 302 32.22 18.43 0.66
CA GLN A 302 32.63 18.41 -0.74
C GLN A 302 31.55 17.79 -1.65
N GLU A 303 30.95 16.67 -1.24
CA GLU A 303 29.83 16.03 -1.96
C GLU A 303 28.63 16.98 -2.14
N LEU A 304 28.38 17.84 -1.16
CA LEU A 304 27.33 18.85 -1.19
C LEU A 304 27.81 20.20 -1.76
N GLY A 305 29.07 20.35 -2.15
CA GLY A 305 29.61 21.64 -2.61
C GLY A 305 29.44 22.77 -1.60
N LEU A 306 29.56 22.46 -0.30
CA LEU A 306 29.43 23.42 0.79
C LEU A 306 30.79 24.01 1.20
N GLU A 307 30.78 25.23 1.72
CA GLU A 307 31.94 25.87 2.33
C GLU A 307 32.45 25.11 3.57
N GLU A 308 33.72 25.32 3.94
CA GLU A 308 34.40 24.56 5.01
C GLU A 308 33.73 24.73 6.39
N ASP A 309 33.03 25.84 6.63
CA ASP A 309 32.35 26.12 7.89
C ASP A 309 30.83 25.82 7.88
N ALA A 310 30.28 25.40 6.74
CA ALA A 310 28.82 25.26 6.57
C ALA A 310 28.17 24.17 7.41
N LEU A 311 28.91 23.10 7.78
CA LEU A 311 28.41 22.01 8.62
C LEU A 311 29.33 21.81 9.83
N SER A 312 28.90 22.09 11.06
CA SER A 312 29.74 21.92 12.24
C SER A 312 29.89 20.46 12.70
N MET A 313 31.08 20.09 13.19
CA MET A 313 31.33 18.79 13.86
C MET A 313 30.34 18.52 15.00
N HIS A 314 29.98 19.57 15.75
CA HIS A 314 29.06 19.47 16.89
C HIS A 314 27.66 18.98 16.46
N SER A 315 27.27 19.21 15.20
CA SER A 315 26.00 18.74 14.65
C SER A 315 25.97 17.23 14.39
N PHE A 316 27.13 16.58 14.28
CA PHE A 316 27.28 15.14 14.09
C PHE A 316 27.68 14.41 15.37
N VAL A 317 28.52 15.03 16.20
CA VAL A 317 29.13 14.41 17.38
C VAL A 317 28.89 15.29 18.60
N ARG A 318 28.41 14.69 19.70
CA ARG A 318 28.40 15.32 21.01
C ARG A 318 29.73 14.98 21.70
N ILE A 319 30.46 16.00 22.12
CA ILE A 319 31.65 15.85 22.96
C ILE A 319 31.24 16.25 24.38
N ASP A 320 31.54 15.40 25.36
CA ASP A 320 31.20 15.65 26.76
C ASP A 320 31.98 16.88 27.29
N GLY A 321 31.50 17.49 28.38
CA GLY A 321 32.07 18.76 28.88
C GLY A 321 33.54 18.70 29.32
N ASP A 322 34.09 17.49 29.55
CA ASP A 322 35.51 17.27 29.83
C ASP A 322 36.36 17.12 28.56
N GLY A 323 35.74 17.03 27.37
CA GLY A 323 36.40 16.79 26.10
C GLY A 323 36.91 15.35 25.92
N LEU A 324 36.71 14.46 26.89
CA LEU A 324 37.34 13.14 26.92
C LEU A 324 36.49 12.05 26.25
N ARG A 325 35.21 12.31 26.04
CA ARG A 325 34.27 11.33 25.50
C ARG A 325 33.46 11.93 24.36
N TYR A 326 33.14 11.09 23.38
CA TYR A 326 32.28 11.44 22.28
C TYR A 326 31.07 10.49 22.19
N ASP A 327 30.00 10.99 21.60
CA ASP A 327 28.79 10.26 21.23
C ASP A 327 28.31 10.75 19.85
N VAL A 328 28.34 9.86 18.85
CA VAL A 328 27.82 10.16 17.51
C VAL A 328 26.30 10.28 17.62
N ARG A 329 25.78 11.43 17.22
CA ARG A 329 24.36 11.74 17.36
C ARG A 329 23.50 10.75 16.58
N THR A 330 22.31 10.50 17.13
CA THR A 330 21.28 9.65 16.50
C THR A 330 20.20 10.47 15.79
N ASP A 331 20.33 11.79 15.82
CA ASP A 331 19.37 12.72 15.24
C ASP A 331 20.06 13.78 14.40
N CYS A 332 19.39 14.13 13.32
CA CYS A 332 19.87 14.99 12.27
C CYS A 332 19.34 16.43 12.40
N GLY A 333 18.64 16.79 13.49
CA GLY A 333 18.02 18.10 13.67
C GLY A 333 19.00 19.26 13.54
N LEU A 334 20.17 19.17 14.18
CA LEU A 334 21.20 20.22 14.09
C LEU A 334 21.82 20.31 12.68
N ILE A 335 22.05 19.16 12.04
CA ILE A 335 22.55 19.11 10.66
C ILE A 335 21.53 19.79 9.72
N ALA A 336 20.24 19.55 9.92
CA ALA A 336 19.18 20.18 9.12
C ALA A 336 19.13 21.70 9.30
N VAL A 337 19.39 22.21 10.51
CA VAL A 337 19.47 23.66 10.75
C VAL A 337 20.65 24.28 10.02
N GLU A 338 21.82 23.63 10.03
CA GLU A 338 22.99 24.12 9.27
C GLU A 338 22.72 24.09 7.75
N LEU A 339 22.06 23.04 7.25
CA LEU A 339 21.63 22.99 5.85
C LEU A 339 20.62 24.09 5.50
N LEU A 340 19.71 24.47 6.42
CA LEU A 340 18.85 25.63 6.21
C LEU A 340 19.64 26.94 6.13
N LYS A 341 20.72 27.09 6.91
CA LYS A 341 21.61 28.26 6.78
C LYS A 341 22.27 28.28 5.41
N ALA A 342 22.75 27.13 4.92
CA ALA A 342 23.31 27.01 3.58
C ALA A 342 22.27 27.34 2.49
N MET A 343 21.04 26.82 2.60
CA MET A 343 19.94 27.17 1.68
C MET A 343 19.60 28.66 1.72
N ASN A 344 19.65 29.28 2.89
CA ASN A 344 19.44 30.72 3.04
C ASN A 344 20.58 31.54 2.39
N ALA A 345 21.84 31.11 2.55
CA ALA A 345 23.00 31.72 1.89
C ALA A 345 22.86 31.67 0.36
N ASP A 346 22.32 30.57 -0.18
CA ASP A 346 22.00 30.40 -1.60
C ASP A 346 20.71 31.11 -2.06
N LYS A 347 20.06 31.87 -1.15
CA LYS A 347 18.79 32.60 -1.40
C LYS A 347 17.65 31.70 -1.86
N LEU A 348 17.63 30.46 -1.35
CA LEU A 348 16.56 29.50 -1.64
C LEU A 348 15.38 29.62 -0.67
N LEU A 349 15.54 30.25 0.49
CA LEU A 349 14.47 30.43 1.47
C LEU A 349 13.82 31.80 1.35
N GLU A 350 12.50 31.87 1.53
CA GLU A 350 11.73 33.13 1.54
C GLU A 350 11.56 33.67 2.97
N ASP A 351 11.48 32.78 3.95
CA ASP A 351 11.21 33.08 5.35
C ASP A 351 12.40 32.80 6.27
N ALA A 352 12.31 33.36 7.49
CA ALA A 352 13.30 33.16 8.55
C ALA A 352 12.70 32.33 9.69
N PRO A 353 13.54 31.61 10.48
CA PRO A 353 13.09 30.91 11.68
C PRO A 353 12.34 31.81 12.63
N ARG A 354 11.26 31.26 13.19
CA ARG A 354 10.46 31.92 14.20
C ARG A 354 11.12 31.78 15.57
N GLN A 355 11.41 32.89 16.23
CA GLN A 355 11.79 32.89 17.63
C GLN A 355 10.56 32.61 18.50
N LEU A 356 10.65 31.56 19.32
CA LEU A 356 9.59 31.11 20.21
C LEU A 356 9.65 31.79 21.58
N GLY A 357 10.86 32.12 22.01
CA GLY A 357 11.11 32.77 23.29
C GLY A 357 12.60 32.95 23.54
N GLU A 358 12.90 33.41 24.74
CA GLU A 358 14.26 33.70 25.18
C GLU A 358 14.37 33.39 26.68
N ARG A 359 15.49 32.81 27.08
CA ARG A 359 15.85 32.55 28.47
C ARG A 359 17.18 33.23 28.77
N VAL A 360 17.31 33.83 29.96
CA VAL A 360 18.59 34.32 30.46
C VAL A 360 19.09 33.35 31.51
N GLU A 361 20.29 32.80 31.32
CA GLU A 361 20.96 31.94 32.29
C GLU A 361 21.50 32.74 33.48
N ALA A 362 21.88 32.05 34.56
CA ALA A 362 22.35 32.69 35.79
C ALA A 362 23.63 33.52 35.60
N ASP A 363 24.43 33.20 34.58
CA ASP A 363 25.65 33.92 34.21
C ASP A 363 25.40 35.12 33.27
N GLY A 364 24.13 35.38 32.92
CA GLY A 364 23.74 36.43 31.99
C GLY A 364 23.72 36.00 30.53
N THR A 365 24.01 34.74 30.20
CA THR A 365 23.93 34.23 28.82
C THR A 365 22.48 34.23 28.34
N HIS A 366 22.23 34.82 27.16
CA HIS A 366 20.93 34.81 26.52
C HIS A 366 20.80 33.57 25.61
N ILE A 367 19.73 32.81 25.78
CA ILE A 367 19.39 31.63 24.98
C ILE A 367 18.11 31.92 24.23
N GLY A 368 18.21 32.08 22.92
CA GLY A 368 17.06 32.18 22.03
C GLY A 368 16.56 30.80 21.63
N LEU A 369 15.23 30.59 21.68
CA LEU A 369 14.57 29.37 21.22
C LEU A 369 13.97 29.62 19.85
N TYR A 370 14.26 28.75 18.89
CA TYR A 370 13.86 28.90 17.49
C TYR A 370 13.15 27.66 16.97
N SER A 371 12.26 27.88 16.01
CA SER A 371 11.67 26.83 15.20
C SER A 371 11.61 27.24 13.74
N TYR A 372 11.68 26.25 12.85
CA TYR A 372 11.45 26.43 11.43
C TYR A 372 10.57 25.28 10.93
N GLY A 373 9.38 25.63 10.41
CA GLY A 373 8.37 24.66 10.02
C GLY A 373 7.80 23.78 11.14
N ASP A 374 7.39 22.57 10.79
CA ASP A 374 6.80 21.59 11.70
C ASP A 374 7.83 20.58 12.22
N ARG A 375 9.06 20.58 11.68
CA ARG A 375 10.06 19.54 11.94
C ARG A 375 11.26 19.96 12.76
N LEU A 376 11.61 21.25 12.79
CA LEU A 376 12.89 21.70 13.32
C LEU A 376 12.70 22.71 14.45
N ALA A 377 13.45 22.49 15.53
CA ALA A 377 13.55 23.41 16.63
C ALA A 377 14.91 23.27 17.30
N TRP A 378 15.50 24.38 17.68
CA TRP A 378 16.83 24.46 18.28
C TRP A 378 16.90 25.65 19.23
N ARG A 379 17.96 25.67 20.04
CA ARG A 379 18.31 26.82 20.85
C ARG A 379 19.67 27.35 20.42
N LEU A 380 19.88 28.62 20.70
CA LEU A 380 21.01 29.37 20.21
C LEU A 380 21.49 30.32 21.30
N ARG A 381 22.77 30.23 21.67
CA ARG A 381 23.41 31.14 22.61
C ARG A 381 23.70 32.46 21.90
N GLN A 382 23.18 33.56 22.43
CA GLN A 382 23.35 34.90 21.89
C GLN A 382 24.37 35.69 22.71
N ALA A 383 25.29 36.38 22.03
CA ALA A 383 26.13 37.38 22.67
C ALA A 383 25.29 38.62 23.03
N MET A 384 25.63 39.29 24.14
CA MET A 384 24.89 40.46 24.63
C MET A 384 24.86 41.65 23.65
N ASP A 385 25.86 41.79 22.78
CA ASP A 385 26.10 42.99 21.96
C ASP A 385 25.44 42.96 20.56
N GLY A 386 24.16 42.56 20.53
CA GLY A 386 23.29 42.75 19.36
C GLY A 386 22.92 41.46 18.63
N ALA A 387 21.68 41.45 18.11
CA ALA A 387 21.06 40.33 17.42
C ALA A 387 21.76 40.04 16.08
N ALA A 388 22.90 39.35 16.12
CA ALA A 388 23.44 38.71 14.93
C ALA A 388 22.32 37.87 14.28
N PRO A 389 22.16 37.90 12.96
CA PRO A 389 21.11 37.14 12.31
C PRO A 389 21.28 35.65 12.62
N TRP A 390 20.17 34.90 12.69
CA TRP A 390 20.17 33.47 13.07
C TRP A 390 21.15 32.60 12.25
N PHE A 391 21.42 33.00 11.01
CA PHE A 391 22.34 32.30 10.10
C PHE A 391 23.83 32.56 10.38
N ALA A 392 24.18 33.60 11.15
CA ALA A 392 25.57 33.95 11.46
C ALA A 392 26.07 33.36 12.79
N GLN A 393 25.23 32.60 13.50
CA GLN A 393 25.55 32.10 14.84
C GLN A 393 25.95 30.62 14.79
N GLY A 394 27.04 30.25 15.46
CA GLY A 394 27.62 28.90 15.41
C GLY A 394 27.19 27.93 16.52
N ASP A 395 26.78 28.45 17.69
CA ASP A 395 26.49 27.63 18.88
C ASP A 395 25.06 27.09 18.87
N LEU A 396 24.80 26.18 17.93
CA LEU A 396 23.53 25.47 17.83
C LEU A 396 23.45 24.33 18.84
N GLU A 397 22.44 24.37 19.69
CA GLU A 397 22.10 23.30 20.61
C GLU A 397 20.66 22.83 20.40
N THR A 398 20.38 21.60 20.82
CA THR A 398 19.00 21.09 20.76
C THR A 398 18.20 21.56 21.95
N ILE A 399 16.90 21.79 21.74
CA ILE A 399 15.97 22.17 22.82
C ILE A 399 15.88 21.04 23.83
N ASP A 400 15.89 21.41 25.12
CA ASP A 400 15.62 20.50 26.24
C ASP A 400 14.30 20.81 26.95
N PHE A 401 14.01 20.05 28.00
CA PHE A 401 12.76 20.23 28.76
C PHE A 401 12.74 21.53 29.59
N ALA A 402 13.88 22.00 30.07
CA ALA A 402 13.97 23.25 30.83
C ALA A 402 13.64 24.46 29.95
N ASP A 403 13.99 24.38 28.67
CA ASP A 403 13.67 25.40 27.68
C ASP A 403 12.16 25.59 27.48
N LEU A 404 11.36 24.52 27.58
CA LEU A 404 9.90 24.62 27.51
C LEU A 404 9.30 25.43 28.65
N HIS A 405 9.78 25.17 29.87
CA HIS A 405 9.28 25.86 31.05
C HIS A 405 9.66 27.33 31.07
N ALA A 406 10.70 27.70 30.33
CA ALA A 406 11.12 29.08 30.14
C ALA A 406 10.30 29.82 29.07
N LEU A 407 9.50 29.13 28.23
CA LEU A 407 8.72 29.80 27.20
C LEU A 407 7.65 30.72 27.81
N PRO A 408 7.56 32.00 27.37
CA PRO A 408 6.56 32.93 27.86
C PRO A 408 5.14 32.39 27.67
N GLY A 409 4.36 32.35 28.75
CA GLY A 409 2.99 31.88 28.70
C GLY A 409 2.82 30.35 28.67
N ALA A 410 3.90 29.56 28.66
CA ALA A 410 3.81 28.09 28.72
C ALA A 410 2.99 27.59 29.91
N GLN A 411 3.03 28.31 31.04
CA GLN A 411 2.27 27.93 32.23
C GLN A 411 0.77 28.29 32.16
N ALA A 412 0.34 29.16 31.24
CA ALA A 412 -1.07 29.57 31.13
C ALA A 412 -1.96 28.38 30.68
N PRO A 413 -3.23 28.33 31.10
CA PRO A 413 -4.20 27.34 30.59
C PRO A 413 -4.34 27.40 29.06
N ASP A 414 -4.27 28.62 28.53
CA ASP A 414 -4.42 28.95 27.10
C ASP A 414 -3.06 29.07 26.38
N ALA A 415 -2.03 28.39 26.90
CA ALA A 415 -0.71 28.40 26.28
C ALA A 415 -0.83 27.96 24.80
N PRO A 416 -0.17 28.66 23.85
CA PRO A 416 -0.21 28.30 22.44
C PRO A 416 0.35 26.90 22.24
N THR A 417 -0.23 26.15 21.29
CA THR A 417 0.33 24.86 20.86
C THR A 417 1.77 25.05 20.43
N LEU A 418 2.66 24.21 20.98
CA LEU A 418 4.07 24.26 20.62
C LEU A 418 4.24 23.75 19.18
N PRO A 419 5.23 24.28 18.42
CA PRO A 419 5.54 23.71 17.11
C PRO A 419 5.85 22.22 17.22
N ALA A 420 5.36 21.43 16.26
CA ALA A 420 5.53 19.97 16.26
C ALA A 420 7.01 19.51 16.27
N GLY A 421 7.93 20.37 15.82
CA GLY A 421 9.38 20.12 15.85
C GLY A 421 9.93 20.14 17.27
N VAL A 422 9.48 21.11 18.07
CA VAL A 422 9.82 21.23 19.50
C VAL A 422 9.36 19.97 20.22
N ILE A 423 8.07 19.64 20.12
CA ILE A 423 7.45 18.48 20.78
C ILE A 423 8.23 17.20 20.46
N ARG A 424 8.51 16.94 19.19
CA ARG A 424 9.24 15.73 18.79
C ARG A 424 10.62 15.64 19.41
N GLU A 425 11.32 16.75 19.50
CA GLU A 425 12.67 16.77 20.06
C GLU A 425 12.66 16.48 21.56
N ILE A 426 11.68 17.02 22.28
CA ILE A 426 11.47 16.72 23.71
C ILE A 426 11.07 15.27 23.92
N LEU A 427 10.10 14.74 23.16
CA LEU A 427 9.68 13.34 23.32
C LEU A 427 10.84 12.36 23.08
N ARG A 428 11.74 12.71 22.16
CA ARG A 428 12.90 11.89 21.80
C ARG A 428 13.99 11.91 22.87
N LYS A 429 14.26 13.07 23.49
CA LYS A 429 15.39 13.26 24.42
C LYS A 429 15.02 13.26 25.89
N GLY A 430 13.79 13.62 26.22
CA GLY A 430 13.30 13.71 27.59
C GLY A 430 13.40 12.37 28.29
N ASN A 431 13.87 12.41 29.54
CA ASN A 431 13.73 11.27 30.43
C ASN A 431 12.25 11.15 30.87
N PRO A 432 11.79 9.96 31.29
CA PRO A 432 10.38 9.77 31.65
C PRO A 432 9.84 10.75 32.70
N ALA A 433 10.67 11.16 33.68
CA ALA A 433 10.25 12.10 34.72
C ALA A 433 9.96 13.50 34.16
N ASP A 434 10.79 13.99 33.24
CA ASP A 434 10.55 15.25 32.55
C ASP A 434 9.31 15.15 31.63
N LEU A 435 9.15 14.02 30.93
CA LEU A 435 8.01 13.81 30.03
C LEU A 435 6.66 13.86 30.75
N MET A 436 6.61 13.44 32.01
CA MET A 436 5.40 13.57 32.85
C MET A 436 4.93 15.02 33.02
N GLY A 437 5.83 16.01 32.88
CA GLY A 437 5.49 17.44 32.95
C GLY A 437 5.00 18.04 31.63
N VAL A 438 5.07 17.30 30.51
CA VAL A 438 4.62 17.78 29.19
C VAL A 438 3.10 17.75 29.12
N ARG A 439 2.45 18.91 28.99
CA ARG A 439 0.99 18.98 28.94
C ARG A 439 0.42 18.40 27.65
N ALA A 440 -0.70 17.67 27.72
CA ALA A 440 -1.33 17.08 26.53
C ALA A 440 -1.79 18.13 25.50
N ASN A 441 -2.17 19.33 25.95
CA ASN A 441 -2.55 20.44 25.06
C ASN A 441 -1.36 21.01 24.26
N TRP A 442 -0.13 20.81 24.72
CA TRP A 442 1.05 21.12 23.92
C TRP A 442 1.23 20.09 22.80
N LEU A 443 0.99 18.80 23.08
CA LEU A 443 1.18 17.71 22.12
C LEU A 443 0.22 17.79 20.93
N GLY A 444 -1.02 18.25 21.19
CA GLY A 444 -2.02 18.67 20.21
C GLY A 444 -2.56 17.60 19.25
N THR A 445 -1.96 16.41 19.21
CA THR A 445 -2.25 15.33 18.27
C THR A 445 -2.12 13.96 18.94
N SER A 446 -2.91 13.00 18.46
CA SER A 446 -2.91 11.59 18.83
C SER A 446 -1.52 10.98 18.77
N ARG A 447 -0.82 11.18 17.64
CA ARG A 447 0.53 10.66 17.40
C ARG A 447 1.53 11.13 18.45
N SER A 448 1.52 12.40 18.82
CA SER A 448 2.45 12.95 19.82
C SER A 448 2.14 12.44 21.22
N ILE A 449 0.86 12.28 21.58
CA ILE A 449 0.46 11.71 22.87
C ILE A 449 0.85 10.23 22.95
N LEU A 450 0.58 9.42 21.92
CA LEU A 450 0.99 8.02 21.88
C LEU A 450 2.51 7.87 21.96
N ALA A 451 3.25 8.72 21.25
CA ALA A 451 4.71 8.73 21.33
C ALA A 451 5.21 9.05 22.75
N LEU A 452 4.53 9.93 23.49
CA LEU A 452 4.80 10.17 24.91
C LEU A 452 4.48 8.94 25.75
N LEU A 453 3.27 8.39 25.63
CA LEU A 453 2.82 7.26 26.44
C LEU A 453 3.74 6.03 26.27
N ASN A 454 4.26 5.80 25.06
CA ASN A 454 5.21 4.71 24.78
C ASN A 454 6.59 4.90 25.46
N ARG A 455 6.89 6.10 25.96
CA ARG A 455 8.12 6.42 26.71
C ARG A 455 7.94 6.29 28.22
N LEU A 456 6.70 6.12 28.67
CA LEU A 456 6.33 5.98 30.07
C LEU A 456 6.08 4.49 30.38
N ASP A 457 6.32 4.10 31.63
CA ASP A 457 5.78 2.83 32.12
C ASP A 457 4.24 2.91 32.30
N ALA A 458 3.59 1.78 32.60
CA ALA A 458 2.13 1.73 32.69
C ALA A 458 1.56 2.66 33.78
N ASP A 459 2.21 2.73 34.95
CA ASP A 459 1.74 3.55 36.07
C ASP A 459 1.91 5.04 35.77
N GLN A 460 3.04 5.43 35.17
CA GLN A 460 3.31 6.78 34.69
C GLN A 460 2.31 7.18 33.58
N ALA A 461 2.05 6.30 32.62
CA ALA A 461 1.10 6.55 31.55
C ALA A 461 -0.34 6.76 32.08
N ILE A 462 -0.76 5.96 33.05
CA ILE A 462 -2.04 6.13 33.76
C ILE A 462 -2.08 7.50 34.45
N GLN A 463 -1.07 7.81 35.27
CA GLN A 463 -0.98 9.09 35.99
C GLN A 463 -1.00 10.28 35.03
N TYR A 464 -0.32 10.16 33.88
CA TYR A 464 -0.29 11.17 32.84
C TYR A 464 -1.68 11.40 32.22
N LEU A 465 -2.37 10.32 31.85
CA LEU A 465 -3.71 10.37 31.28
C LEU A 465 -4.70 10.99 32.26
N ASP A 466 -4.66 10.61 33.53
CA ASP A 466 -5.51 11.18 34.58
C ASP A 466 -5.28 12.67 34.76
N ALA A 467 -4.02 13.10 34.86
CA ALA A 467 -3.66 14.51 35.01
C ALA A 467 -4.11 15.37 33.80
N ASN A 468 -4.17 14.78 32.60
CA ASN A 468 -4.52 15.46 31.36
C ASN A 468 -5.95 15.18 30.87
N MET A 469 -6.73 14.38 31.60
CA MET A 469 -8.08 13.96 31.20
C MET A 469 -9.05 15.13 30.91
N PRO A 470 -9.01 16.26 31.65
CA PRO A 470 -9.86 17.40 31.33
C PRO A 470 -9.68 17.89 29.88
N TYR A 471 -8.42 18.06 29.44
CA TYR A 471 -8.12 18.43 28.06
C TYR A 471 -8.50 17.32 27.07
N LEU A 472 -8.17 16.07 27.37
CA LEU A 472 -8.49 14.93 26.50
C LEU A 472 -9.99 14.80 26.22
N ARG A 473 -10.85 15.16 27.19
CA ARG A 473 -12.31 15.13 27.03
C ARG A 473 -12.89 16.35 26.30
N THR A 474 -12.37 17.55 26.53
CA THR A 474 -13.02 18.79 26.06
C THR A 474 -12.23 19.53 24.98
N GLY A 475 -10.90 19.50 25.03
CA GLY A 475 -10.03 20.26 24.15
C GLY A 475 -9.29 19.44 23.09
N PHE A 476 -9.24 18.11 23.23
CA PHE A 476 -8.57 17.25 22.25
C PHE A 476 -9.41 17.09 20.98
N PRO A 477 -8.81 17.23 19.77
CA PRO A 477 -9.54 17.22 18.50
C PRO A 477 -10.45 16.01 18.35
N GLU A 478 -11.76 16.24 18.17
CA GLU A 478 -12.75 15.17 18.04
C GLU A 478 -12.47 14.24 16.85
N SER A 479 -11.90 14.78 15.77
CA SER A 479 -11.49 14.02 14.58
C SER A 479 -10.41 12.97 14.89
N GLU A 480 -9.53 13.24 15.86
CA GLU A 480 -8.43 12.35 16.20
C GLU A 480 -8.76 11.31 17.28
N ARG A 481 -9.87 11.46 18.01
CA ARG A 481 -10.21 10.61 19.17
C ARG A 481 -10.27 9.13 18.81
N ALA A 482 -11.00 8.80 17.76
CA ALA A 482 -11.16 7.41 17.32
C ALA A 482 -9.82 6.75 16.97
N SER A 483 -8.93 7.47 16.27
CA SER A 483 -7.60 6.96 15.94
C SER A 483 -6.73 6.83 17.19
N PHE A 484 -6.71 7.86 18.04
CA PHE A 484 -5.94 7.87 19.28
C PHE A 484 -6.31 6.69 20.17
N LEU A 485 -7.61 6.45 20.36
CA LEU A 485 -8.09 5.36 21.19
C LEU A 485 -7.79 3.99 20.58
N SER A 486 -7.90 3.84 19.26
CA SER A 486 -7.58 2.58 18.57
C SER A 486 -6.16 2.12 18.86
N ASP A 487 -5.21 3.05 18.90
CA ASP A 487 -3.82 2.75 19.21
C ASP A 487 -3.60 2.63 20.73
N ALA A 488 -4.14 3.59 21.51
CA ALA A 488 -3.95 3.64 22.96
C ALA A 488 -4.52 2.42 23.68
N ILE A 489 -5.68 1.90 23.25
CA ILE A 489 -6.33 0.76 23.91
C ILE A 489 -5.45 -0.49 23.89
N THR A 490 -4.56 -0.63 22.91
CA THR A 490 -3.62 -1.76 22.81
C THR A 490 -2.42 -1.65 23.76
N MET A 491 -2.26 -0.52 24.46
CA MET A 491 -1.16 -0.27 25.40
C MET A 491 -1.41 -0.89 26.80
N GLY A 492 -2.44 -1.74 26.96
CA GLY A 492 -2.79 -2.34 28.24
C GLY A 492 -3.65 -1.43 29.13
N GLU A 493 -3.39 -1.43 30.43
CA GLU A 493 -4.24 -0.70 31.41
C GLU A 493 -4.35 0.82 31.15
N PRO A 494 -3.31 1.56 30.72
CA PRO A 494 -3.45 2.98 30.37
C PRO A 494 -4.54 3.20 29.30
N GLY A 495 -4.55 2.37 28.27
CA GLY A 495 -5.55 2.39 27.21
C GLY A 495 -6.97 2.06 27.70
N ARG A 496 -7.08 1.06 28.59
CA ARG A 496 -8.37 0.67 29.20
C ARG A 496 -8.95 1.79 30.06
N GLN A 497 -8.12 2.50 30.81
CA GLN A 497 -8.56 3.65 31.60
C GLN A 497 -9.02 4.80 30.72
N LEU A 498 -8.29 5.11 29.66
CA LEU A 498 -8.72 6.10 28.68
C LEU A 498 -10.09 5.73 28.07
N ALA A 499 -10.28 4.48 27.66
CA ALA A 499 -11.55 3.99 27.14
C ALA A 499 -12.69 4.16 28.15
N ARG A 500 -12.51 3.73 29.41
CA ARG A 500 -13.51 3.92 30.49
C ARG A 500 -13.78 5.39 30.81
N ALA A 501 -12.79 6.25 30.61
CA ALA A 501 -12.94 7.69 30.85
C ALA A 501 -13.71 8.38 29.71
N TRP A 502 -13.66 7.86 28.48
CA TRP A 502 -14.31 8.47 27.32
C TRP A 502 -15.70 7.90 27.05
N TYR A 503 -15.90 6.61 27.31
CA TYR A 503 -17.16 5.93 27.02
C TYR A 503 -17.78 5.41 28.30
N PRO A 504 -19.11 5.55 28.45
CA PRO A 504 -19.79 4.98 29.60
C PRO A 504 -19.60 3.45 29.63
N ASP A 505 -19.72 2.78 28.48
CA ASP A 505 -19.75 1.34 28.35
C ASP A 505 -19.08 0.91 27.03
N PRO A 506 -18.75 -0.39 26.87
CA PRO A 506 -18.09 -0.89 25.66
C PRO A 506 -18.95 -0.78 24.40
N TRP A 507 -20.29 -0.70 24.52
CA TRP A 507 -21.19 -0.62 23.37
C TRP A 507 -21.19 0.78 22.78
N ALA A 508 -21.12 1.81 23.63
CA ALA A 508 -20.91 3.19 23.22
C ALA A 508 -19.58 3.36 22.47
N LEU A 509 -18.53 2.64 22.89
CA LEU A 509 -17.24 2.59 22.19
C LEU A 509 -17.36 1.89 20.84
N LEU A 510 -17.78 0.61 20.82
CA LEU A 510 -17.85 -0.19 19.60
C LEU A 510 -18.79 0.42 18.54
N GLY A 511 -19.88 1.06 18.99
CA GLY A 511 -20.86 1.73 18.13
C GLY A 511 -20.58 3.22 17.85
N GLU A 512 -19.46 3.78 18.32
CA GLU A 512 -19.10 5.17 17.99
C GLU A 512 -18.90 5.31 16.47
N LYS A 513 -19.41 6.41 15.91
CA LYS A 513 -19.21 6.78 14.50
C LYS A 513 -18.34 8.04 14.44
N PRO A 514 -17.05 7.93 14.12
CA PRO A 514 -16.16 9.08 14.04
C PRO A 514 -16.66 10.07 12.98
N ARG A 515 -16.56 11.38 13.23
CA ARG A 515 -17.06 12.39 12.28
C ARG A 515 -16.42 12.32 10.89
N GLU A 516 -15.18 11.86 10.82
CA GLU A 516 -14.46 11.66 9.55
C GLU A 516 -15.10 10.58 8.67
N TYR A 517 -15.77 9.60 9.29
CA TYR A 517 -16.40 8.46 8.63
C TYR A 517 -17.86 8.40 9.09
N THR A 518 -18.71 9.21 8.48
CA THR A 518 -20.10 9.41 8.94
C THR A 518 -20.94 8.13 9.00
N SER A 519 -20.49 7.07 8.34
CA SER A 519 -21.18 5.80 8.26
C SER A 519 -20.60 4.74 9.22
N VAL A 520 -19.27 4.55 9.25
CA VAL A 520 -18.60 3.37 9.82
C VAL A 520 -18.49 3.41 11.35
N THR A 521 -18.82 2.31 12.04
CA THR A 521 -18.61 2.20 13.50
C THR A 521 -17.15 1.94 13.85
N GLN A 522 -16.77 2.16 15.11
CA GLN A 522 -15.41 1.88 15.58
C GLN A 522 -15.03 0.40 15.44
N LEU A 523 -15.98 -0.52 15.69
CA LEU A 523 -15.77 -1.95 15.45
C LEU A 523 -15.54 -2.25 13.96
N GLU A 524 -16.38 -1.70 13.08
CA GLU A 524 -16.20 -1.87 11.64
C GLU A 524 -14.84 -1.33 11.20
N ARG A 525 -14.39 -0.19 11.71
CA ARG A 525 -13.06 0.37 11.41
C ARG A 525 -11.93 -0.59 11.80
N TRP A 526 -11.98 -1.19 12.99
CA TRP A 526 -10.97 -2.18 13.41
C TRP A 526 -11.02 -3.44 12.54
N LEU A 527 -12.21 -3.89 12.18
CA LEU A 527 -12.39 -5.03 11.26
C LEU A 527 -11.85 -4.71 9.86
N MET A 528 -12.11 -3.53 9.31
CA MET A 528 -11.59 -3.09 8.01
C MET A 528 -10.06 -2.99 8.00
N ALA A 529 -9.48 -2.55 9.12
CA ALA A 529 -8.03 -2.43 9.30
C ALA A 529 -7.34 -3.75 9.74
N ASN A 530 -8.08 -4.86 9.84
CA ASN A 530 -7.61 -6.16 10.31
C ASN A 530 -6.96 -6.14 11.71
N GLN A 531 -7.45 -5.25 12.58
CA GLN A 531 -6.87 -5.00 13.90
C GLN A 531 -7.53 -5.90 14.97
N ALA A 532 -6.89 -7.03 15.27
CA ALA A 532 -7.36 -7.94 16.32
C ALA A 532 -7.20 -7.38 17.74
N ALA A 533 -6.07 -6.71 18.03
CA ALA A 533 -5.70 -6.31 19.39
C ALA A 533 -6.69 -5.34 20.08
N PRO A 534 -7.22 -4.30 19.39
CA PRO A 534 -8.25 -3.46 19.99
C PRO A 534 -9.54 -4.21 20.33
N ILE A 535 -10.00 -5.10 19.44
CA ILE A 535 -11.20 -5.93 19.64
C ILE A 535 -11.00 -6.88 20.83
N ASP A 536 -9.86 -7.56 20.87
CA ASP A 536 -9.50 -8.46 21.97
C ASP A 536 -9.40 -7.72 23.31
N THR A 537 -8.89 -6.49 23.32
CA THR A 537 -8.84 -5.67 24.54
C THR A 537 -10.23 -5.28 25.02
N VAL A 538 -11.13 -4.85 24.12
CA VAL A 538 -12.52 -4.54 24.50
C VAL A 538 -13.24 -5.78 25.03
N ARG A 539 -13.04 -6.95 24.39
CA ARG A 539 -13.54 -8.24 24.89
C ARG A 539 -13.09 -8.50 26.32
N GLU A 540 -11.79 -8.37 26.60
CA GLU A 540 -11.24 -8.58 27.95
C GLU A 540 -11.82 -7.59 28.97
N MET A 541 -12.08 -6.34 28.57
CA MET A 541 -12.73 -5.36 29.44
C MET A 541 -14.19 -5.72 29.73
N ILE A 542 -14.93 -6.24 28.74
CA ILE A 542 -16.31 -6.73 28.93
C ILE A 542 -16.34 -7.90 29.92
N VAL A 543 -15.45 -8.89 29.73
CA VAL A 543 -15.32 -10.05 30.61
C VAL A 543 -14.91 -9.63 32.03
N ALA A 544 -14.09 -8.58 32.17
CA ALA A 544 -13.73 -7.97 33.45
C ALA A 544 -14.85 -7.13 34.09
N GLY A 545 -16.05 -7.09 33.51
CA GLY A 545 -17.23 -6.44 34.08
C GLY A 545 -17.38 -4.97 33.74
N TRP A 546 -16.80 -4.48 32.64
CA TRP A 546 -17.10 -3.13 32.14
C TRP A 546 -18.51 -3.10 31.52
N GLN A 547 -19.53 -3.04 32.38
CA GLN A 547 -20.94 -2.92 31.98
C GLN A 547 -21.66 -1.92 32.90
N ASN A 548 -22.27 -0.89 32.32
CA ASN A 548 -23.04 0.09 33.09
C ASN A 548 -24.49 -0.33 33.26
N GLY A 549 -24.79 -1.18 34.24
CA GLY A 549 -26.14 -1.34 34.82
C GLY A 549 -27.33 -1.41 33.85
N HIS A 550 -27.13 -1.80 32.58
CA HIS A 550 -28.18 -1.82 31.58
C HIS A 550 -29.21 -2.87 31.97
N ASP A 551 -30.49 -2.56 31.79
CA ASP A 551 -31.48 -3.64 31.74
C ASP A 551 -31.27 -4.48 30.47
N ALA A 552 -31.84 -5.70 30.46
CA ALA A 552 -31.64 -6.64 29.37
C ALA A 552 -32.10 -6.11 27.99
N VAL A 553 -33.09 -5.20 27.95
CA VAL A 553 -33.62 -4.64 26.70
C VAL A 553 -32.67 -3.58 26.16
N SER A 554 -32.24 -2.65 27.02
CA SER A 554 -31.27 -1.61 26.68
C SER A 554 -29.93 -2.22 26.25
N LEU A 555 -29.49 -3.29 26.93
CA LEU A 555 -28.27 -4.01 26.57
C LEU A 555 -28.38 -4.62 25.16
N ARG A 556 -29.48 -5.33 24.87
CA ARG A 556 -29.72 -5.91 23.55
C ARG A 556 -29.70 -4.86 22.44
N ASP A 557 -30.39 -3.74 22.65
CA ASP A 557 -30.49 -2.70 21.64
C ASP A 557 -29.14 -1.97 21.44
N ALA A 558 -28.37 -1.78 22.51
CA ALA A 558 -27.00 -1.25 22.45
C ALA A 558 -26.05 -2.21 21.71
N MET A 559 -26.10 -3.51 22.01
CA MET A 559 -25.35 -4.56 21.31
C MET A 559 -25.70 -4.60 19.83
N LEU A 560 -26.99 -4.61 19.50
CA LEU A 560 -27.44 -4.54 18.11
C LEU A 560 -26.90 -3.30 17.43
N LYS A 561 -26.99 -2.11 18.05
CA LYS A 561 -26.46 -0.88 17.45
C LYS A 561 -24.93 -0.90 17.24
N ALA A 562 -24.19 -1.52 18.16
CA ALA A 562 -22.73 -1.59 18.08
C ALA A 562 -22.23 -2.65 17.09
N LEU A 563 -22.94 -3.77 16.99
CA LEU A 563 -22.58 -4.94 16.17
C LEU A 563 -23.26 -4.96 14.80
N THR A 564 -24.37 -4.24 14.62
CA THR A 564 -24.92 -3.98 13.28
C THR A 564 -24.13 -2.85 12.64
N GLY A 565 -23.63 -3.12 11.44
CA GLY A 565 -22.91 -2.14 10.65
C GLY A 565 -23.83 -1.02 10.15
N ILE A 566 -23.28 -0.18 9.28
CA ILE A 566 -24.05 0.81 8.52
C ILE A 566 -25.30 0.19 7.91
N GLU A 567 -26.45 0.88 8.01
CA GLU A 567 -27.71 0.48 7.35
C GLU A 567 -28.24 -0.91 7.77
N GLY A 568 -27.78 -1.47 8.91
CA GLY A 568 -28.18 -2.81 9.33
C GLY A 568 -27.51 -3.93 8.51
N ARG A 569 -26.35 -3.64 7.90
CA ARG A 569 -25.47 -4.67 7.35
C ARG A 569 -25.15 -5.70 8.44
N SER A 570 -25.11 -6.98 8.05
CA SER A 570 -24.68 -8.00 8.99
C SER A 570 -23.23 -7.77 9.42
N LEU A 571 -22.95 -8.23 10.62
CA LEU A 571 -21.66 -8.24 11.27
C LEU A 571 -20.58 -8.94 10.44
N MET A 572 -20.97 -9.83 9.51
CA MET A 572 -20.05 -10.51 8.59
C MET A 572 -19.56 -9.59 7.47
N TRP A 573 -20.26 -8.48 7.19
CA TRP A 573 -20.07 -7.71 5.97
C TRP A 573 -18.65 -7.16 5.87
N VAL A 574 -18.09 -6.65 6.99
CA VAL A 574 -16.72 -6.14 6.99
C VAL A 574 -15.67 -7.24 6.83
N PRO A 575 -15.64 -8.31 7.65
CA PRO A 575 -14.79 -9.49 7.43
C PRO A 575 -14.75 -9.98 5.99
N VAL A 576 -15.94 -10.00 5.37
CA VAL A 576 -16.19 -10.45 4.01
C VAL A 576 -15.51 -9.55 2.97
N HIS A 577 -15.78 -8.23 3.03
CA HIS A 577 -15.37 -7.31 1.98
C HIS A 577 -13.91 -6.83 2.13
N THR A 578 -13.41 -6.80 3.36
CA THR A 578 -12.09 -6.23 3.68
C THR A 578 -10.97 -7.25 3.84
N LYS A 579 -11.28 -8.55 3.71
CA LYS A 579 -10.26 -9.60 3.67
C LYS A 579 -9.45 -9.71 4.98
N THR A 580 -10.09 -9.62 6.13
CA THR A 580 -9.42 -9.42 7.43
C THR A 580 -9.51 -10.61 8.38
N PRO A 581 -8.69 -11.67 8.20
CA PRO A 581 -8.80 -12.89 9.00
C PRO A 581 -8.53 -12.68 10.49
N ALA A 582 -7.57 -11.82 10.86
CA ALA A 582 -7.25 -11.57 12.27
C ALA A 582 -8.36 -10.78 12.98
N GLY A 583 -8.92 -9.78 12.31
CA GLY A 583 -10.12 -9.08 12.79
C GLY A 583 -11.32 -10.01 12.95
N THR A 584 -11.51 -10.92 11.98
CA THR A 584 -12.59 -11.93 12.03
C THR A 584 -12.42 -12.90 13.19
N ASP A 585 -11.21 -13.40 13.44
CA ASP A 585 -10.94 -14.29 14.58
C ASP A 585 -11.12 -13.56 15.93
N ALA A 586 -10.77 -12.28 16.01
CA ALA A 586 -11.00 -11.47 17.22
C ALA A 586 -12.50 -11.23 17.46
N LEU A 587 -13.26 -10.98 16.40
CA LEU A 587 -14.71 -10.87 16.45
C LEU A 587 -15.37 -12.18 16.89
N HIS A 588 -14.92 -13.32 16.35
CA HIS A 588 -15.37 -14.64 16.76
C HIS A 588 -15.20 -14.84 18.27
N ARG A 589 -14.00 -14.57 18.80
CA ARG A 589 -13.75 -14.64 20.25
C ARG A 589 -14.65 -13.70 21.04
N LEU A 590 -14.85 -12.47 20.56
CA LEU A 590 -15.76 -11.51 21.20
C LEU A 590 -17.19 -12.07 21.27
N VAL A 591 -17.71 -12.60 20.16
CA VAL A 591 -19.07 -13.19 20.12
C VAL A 591 -19.20 -14.36 21.09
N VAL A 592 -18.22 -15.26 21.13
CA VAL A 592 -18.24 -16.44 22.02
C VAL A 592 -18.20 -16.02 23.50
N ASP A 593 -17.31 -15.10 23.86
CA ASP A 593 -17.24 -14.60 25.25
C ASP A 593 -18.53 -13.90 25.67
N LEU A 594 -19.17 -13.14 24.76
CA LEU A 594 -20.47 -12.52 25.01
C LEU A 594 -21.60 -13.54 25.20
N LEU A 595 -21.59 -14.66 24.46
CA LEU A 595 -22.56 -15.74 24.65
C LEU A 595 -22.40 -16.43 26.00
N ASN A 596 -21.16 -16.53 26.50
CA ASN A 596 -20.84 -17.16 27.78
C ASN A 596 -21.01 -16.23 28.99
N GLU A 597 -21.09 -14.92 28.77
CA GLU A 597 -21.21 -13.93 29.85
C GLU A 597 -22.67 -13.86 30.37
N PRO A 598 -22.93 -14.04 31.68
CA PRO A 598 -24.28 -14.14 32.22
C PRO A 598 -25.23 -12.96 31.93
N ALA A 599 -24.74 -11.72 31.89
CA ALA A 599 -25.57 -10.55 31.69
C ALA A 599 -25.94 -10.31 30.21
N SER A 600 -25.01 -10.56 29.28
CA SER A 600 -25.15 -10.31 27.84
C SER A 600 -25.53 -11.54 27.02
N GLY A 601 -25.29 -12.75 27.52
CA GLY A 601 -25.54 -14.02 26.82
C GLY A 601 -26.96 -14.16 26.24
N PRO A 602 -28.03 -13.97 27.02
CA PRO A 602 -29.40 -14.06 26.50
C PRO A 602 -29.71 -13.02 25.41
N ALA A 603 -29.25 -11.78 25.58
CA ALA A 603 -29.43 -10.72 24.60
C ALA A 603 -28.66 -11.02 23.31
N MET A 604 -27.42 -11.49 23.44
CA MET A 604 -26.57 -11.89 22.32
C MET A 604 -27.17 -13.07 21.55
N ALA A 605 -27.61 -14.12 22.25
CA ALA A 605 -28.23 -15.28 21.63
C ALA A 605 -29.49 -14.92 20.83
N GLN A 606 -30.30 -13.99 21.34
CA GLN A 606 -31.47 -13.47 20.63
C GLN A 606 -31.10 -12.63 19.39
N ALA A 607 -30.01 -11.86 19.46
CA ALA A 607 -29.59 -10.95 18.40
C ALA A 607 -28.79 -11.63 17.28
N LEU A 608 -28.05 -12.68 17.60
CA LEU A 608 -27.03 -13.30 16.75
C LEU A 608 -27.54 -13.70 15.35
N PRO A 609 -28.71 -14.35 15.18
CA PRO A 609 -29.20 -14.68 13.84
C PRO A 609 -29.38 -13.46 12.93
N LYS A 610 -29.91 -12.36 13.48
CA LYS A 610 -30.08 -11.09 12.75
C LYS A 610 -28.74 -10.41 12.49
N LEU A 611 -27.81 -10.49 13.44
CA LEU A 611 -26.46 -9.94 13.28
C LEU A 611 -25.69 -10.63 12.16
N LEU A 612 -25.86 -11.94 11.95
CA LEU A 612 -25.16 -12.66 10.89
C LEU A 612 -25.88 -12.63 9.53
N SER A 613 -27.22 -12.58 9.52
CA SER A 613 -28.01 -12.50 8.27
C SER A 613 -28.15 -11.08 7.72
N GLY A 614 -28.10 -10.06 8.59
CA GLY A 614 -28.29 -8.66 8.24
C GLY A 614 -29.76 -8.32 7.98
N THR A 615 -30.10 -7.03 7.98
CA THR A 615 -31.50 -6.59 7.78
C THR A 615 -31.89 -6.44 6.31
N ASN A 616 -30.92 -6.30 5.40
CA ASN A 616 -31.16 -5.84 4.03
C ASN A 616 -31.11 -6.95 2.97
N SER A 617 -31.24 -8.22 3.34
CA SER A 617 -31.26 -9.35 2.38
C SER A 617 -30.01 -9.54 1.51
N HIS A 618 -28.95 -8.73 1.69
CA HIS A 618 -27.69 -8.82 0.93
C HIS A 618 -26.86 -10.03 1.34
N ILE A 619 -26.26 -10.70 0.35
CA ILE A 619 -25.65 -12.03 0.53
C ILE A 619 -24.19 -11.93 0.91
N GLN A 620 -23.85 -12.34 2.13
CA GLN A 620 -22.53 -12.01 2.67
C GLN A 620 -21.45 -13.01 2.29
N VAL A 621 -21.76 -14.30 2.18
CA VAL A 621 -20.74 -15.29 1.81
C VAL A 621 -20.35 -15.18 0.34
N LEU A 622 -21.27 -14.78 -0.55
CA LEU A 622 -20.96 -14.53 -1.97
C LEU A 622 -19.95 -13.41 -2.16
N ASP A 623 -20.14 -12.32 -1.44
CA ASP A 623 -19.25 -11.17 -1.50
C ASP A 623 -17.83 -11.52 -0.98
N MET A 624 -17.63 -12.65 -0.26
CA MET A 624 -16.30 -13.16 0.11
C MET A 624 -15.61 -13.88 -1.05
N LEU A 625 -16.43 -14.52 -1.87
CA LEU A 625 -15.96 -15.37 -2.94
C LEU A 625 -15.50 -14.53 -4.13
N ASP A 626 -16.13 -13.38 -4.41
CA ASP A 626 -15.77 -12.53 -5.55
C ASP A 626 -14.35 -11.93 -5.47
N PRO A 627 -13.88 -11.36 -4.34
CA PRO A 627 -12.56 -10.75 -4.27
C PRO A 627 -11.44 -11.76 -3.98
N GLY A 628 -11.74 -12.98 -3.52
CA GLY A 628 -10.77 -14.04 -3.22
C GLY A 628 -9.94 -13.83 -1.94
N ASN A 629 -10.32 -14.52 -0.85
CA ASN A 629 -9.50 -14.66 0.37
C ASN A 629 -9.85 -15.92 1.19
N ALA A 630 -9.04 -16.97 1.00
CA ALA A 630 -9.18 -18.23 1.72
C ALA A 630 -9.07 -18.10 3.25
N ALA A 631 -8.21 -17.21 3.76
CA ALA A 631 -7.97 -17.05 5.18
C ALA A 631 -9.16 -16.40 5.90
N ALA A 632 -9.75 -15.36 5.29
CA ALA A 632 -10.97 -14.74 5.80
C ALA A 632 -12.14 -15.73 5.79
N LEU A 633 -12.32 -16.48 4.68
CA LEU A 633 -13.37 -17.51 4.59
C LEU A 633 -13.19 -18.59 5.66
N SER A 634 -11.95 -19.01 5.92
CA SER A 634 -11.63 -19.98 6.96
C SER A 634 -11.93 -19.44 8.37
N ALA A 635 -11.71 -18.14 8.63
CA ALA A 635 -12.07 -17.50 9.90
C ALA A 635 -13.59 -17.42 10.09
N VAL A 636 -14.31 -17.07 9.02
CA VAL A 636 -15.79 -17.09 8.99
C VAL A 636 -16.33 -18.50 9.22
N HIS A 637 -15.76 -19.51 8.55
CA HIS A 637 -16.11 -20.92 8.75
C HIS A 637 -15.96 -21.34 10.21
N ARG A 638 -14.82 -21.05 10.85
CA ARG A 638 -14.62 -21.33 12.28
C ARG A 638 -15.70 -20.69 13.16
N MET A 639 -16.07 -19.44 12.89
CA MET A 639 -17.07 -18.74 13.67
C MET A 639 -18.48 -19.34 13.51
N LEU A 640 -18.90 -19.64 12.27
CA LEU A 640 -20.24 -20.19 12.00
C LEU A 640 -20.44 -21.59 12.63
N PHE A 641 -19.36 -22.36 12.75
CA PHE A 641 -19.37 -23.73 13.27
C PHE A 641 -18.85 -23.84 14.71
N ASP A 642 -18.69 -22.72 15.40
CA ASP A 642 -18.38 -22.75 16.82
C ASP A 642 -19.54 -23.41 17.61
N PRO A 643 -19.26 -24.34 18.55
CA PRO A 643 -20.30 -25.02 19.32
C PRO A 643 -21.25 -24.09 20.10
N ALA A 644 -20.82 -22.88 20.46
CA ALA A 644 -21.66 -21.87 21.11
C ALA A 644 -22.56 -21.11 20.12
N ILE A 645 -22.14 -20.99 18.86
CA ILE A 645 -22.82 -20.19 17.83
C ILE A 645 -23.79 -21.05 17.00
N LEU A 646 -23.34 -22.21 16.52
CA LEU A 646 -24.08 -23.03 15.55
C LEU A 646 -25.53 -23.35 15.99
N PRO A 647 -25.81 -23.78 17.24
CA PRO A 647 -27.17 -24.10 17.67
C PRO A 647 -28.14 -22.92 17.58
N LEU A 648 -27.63 -21.69 17.67
CA LEU A 648 -28.41 -20.46 17.65
C LEU A 648 -28.76 -20.01 16.23
N ILE A 649 -27.94 -20.38 15.24
CA ILE A 649 -28.03 -19.85 13.87
C ILE A 649 -28.39 -20.90 12.83
N GLN A 650 -28.44 -22.19 13.18
CA GLN A 650 -28.68 -23.29 12.24
C GLN A 650 -29.93 -23.11 11.38
N ASN A 651 -31.00 -22.51 11.92
CA ASN A 651 -32.25 -22.26 11.19
C ASN A 651 -32.12 -21.10 10.17
N ASP A 652 -31.20 -20.17 10.42
CA ASP A 652 -30.93 -18.99 9.61
C ASP A 652 -29.73 -19.20 8.67
N MET A 653 -29.03 -20.33 8.79
CA MET A 653 -27.87 -20.69 7.96
C MET A 653 -28.12 -20.51 6.44
N PRO A 654 -29.28 -20.89 5.87
CA PRO A 654 -29.55 -20.61 4.47
C PRO A 654 -29.52 -19.12 4.13
N HIS A 655 -30.10 -18.28 4.99
CA HIS A 655 -30.11 -16.83 4.80
C HIS A 655 -28.73 -16.20 5.03
N ILE A 656 -27.93 -16.76 5.94
CA ILE A 656 -26.55 -16.30 6.17
C ILE A 656 -25.67 -16.59 4.95
N LEU A 657 -25.79 -17.80 4.38
CA LEU A 657 -24.97 -18.23 3.24
C LEU A 657 -25.45 -17.68 1.88
N LEU A 658 -26.77 -17.57 1.69
CA LEU A 658 -27.41 -17.28 0.40
C LEU A 658 -28.25 -15.98 0.40
N GLY A 659 -28.28 -15.24 1.51
CA GLY A 659 -29.03 -13.99 1.66
C GLY A 659 -30.55 -14.13 1.56
N GLY A 660 -31.22 -13.02 1.20
CA GLY A 660 -32.68 -12.97 1.13
C GLY A 660 -33.27 -13.47 -0.20
N GLN A 661 -32.45 -13.73 -1.22
CA GLN A 661 -32.86 -14.34 -2.49
C GLN A 661 -31.98 -15.54 -2.83
N PRO A 662 -32.11 -16.67 -2.09
CA PRO A 662 -31.18 -17.80 -2.18
C PRO A 662 -31.03 -18.45 -3.55
N GLN A 663 -31.95 -18.11 -4.43
CA GLN A 663 -32.19 -18.72 -5.71
C GLN A 663 -31.53 -18.00 -6.89
N LYS A 664 -31.05 -16.76 -6.69
CA LYS A 664 -30.36 -15.99 -7.74
C LYS A 664 -28.85 -16.11 -7.68
N GLU A 665 -28.37 -16.82 -6.67
CA GLU A 665 -27.01 -16.78 -6.24
C GLU A 665 -26.34 -18.14 -6.37
N VAL A 666 -25.12 -18.14 -6.91
CA VAL A 666 -24.34 -19.35 -7.16
C VAL A 666 -22.94 -19.18 -6.59
N PRO A 667 -22.76 -19.44 -5.28
CA PRO A 667 -21.48 -19.22 -4.62
C PRO A 667 -20.32 -20.01 -5.21
N MET A 668 -20.54 -21.28 -5.58
CA MET A 668 -19.51 -22.08 -6.21
C MET A 668 -19.06 -21.47 -7.55
N TRP A 669 -19.99 -20.90 -8.33
CA TRP A 669 -19.63 -20.17 -9.54
C TRP A 669 -18.64 -19.04 -9.22
N SER A 670 -18.94 -18.20 -8.22
CA SER A 670 -18.06 -17.10 -7.82
C SER A 670 -16.71 -17.61 -7.32
N ALA A 671 -16.68 -18.65 -6.48
CA ALA A 671 -15.44 -19.24 -5.97
C ALA A 671 -14.53 -19.73 -7.11
N LEU A 672 -15.08 -20.47 -8.08
CA LEU A 672 -14.33 -21.00 -9.21
C LEU A 672 -13.87 -19.89 -10.17
N TYR A 673 -14.64 -18.82 -10.31
CA TYR A 673 -14.31 -17.70 -11.18
C TYR A 673 -13.04 -16.96 -10.74
N THR A 674 -12.77 -16.90 -9.42
CA THR A 674 -11.52 -16.31 -8.89
C THR A 674 -10.25 -17.06 -9.27
N ARG A 675 -10.36 -18.36 -9.56
CA ARG A 675 -9.25 -19.28 -9.76
C ARG A 675 -8.30 -19.40 -8.55
N ASP A 676 -8.74 -19.00 -7.36
CA ASP A 676 -8.00 -19.13 -6.10
C ASP A 676 -8.24 -20.53 -5.49
N VAL A 677 -7.28 -21.44 -5.70
CA VAL A 677 -7.34 -22.83 -5.20
C VAL A 677 -7.46 -22.90 -3.67
N PRO A 678 -6.66 -22.17 -2.88
CA PRO A 678 -6.89 -22.03 -1.43
C PRO A 678 -8.32 -21.62 -1.06
N LEU A 679 -8.92 -20.66 -1.78
CA LEU A 679 -10.29 -20.21 -1.50
C LEU A 679 -11.31 -21.32 -1.76
N ILE A 680 -11.18 -22.01 -2.90
CA ILE A 680 -12.07 -23.12 -3.26
C ILE A 680 -12.00 -24.22 -2.21
N ARG A 681 -10.79 -24.57 -1.74
CA ARG A 681 -10.61 -25.56 -0.66
C ARG A 681 -11.22 -25.10 0.66
N ALA A 682 -11.06 -23.84 1.03
CA ALA A 682 -11.69 -23.28 2.23
C ALA A 682 -13.23 -23.30 2.12
N TYR A 683 -13.77 -23.02 0.93
CA TYR A 683 -15.20 -23.13 0.66
C TYR A 683 -15.68 -24.58 0.73
N GLY A 684 -14.91 -25.52 0.18
CA GLY A 684 -15.16 -26.95 0.30
C GLY A 684 -15.24 -27.44 1.74
N ALA A 685 -14.32 -26.98 2.60
CA ALA A 685 -14.33 -27.29 4.03
C ALA A 685 -15.59 -26.74 4.73
N LEU A 686 -15.98 -25.50 4.41
CA LEU A 686 -17.24 -24.93 4.89
C LEU A 686 -18.45 -25.79 4.47
N LEU A 687 -18.54 -26.19 3.21
CA LEU A 687 -19.63 -27.02 2.70
C LEU A 687 -19.70 -28.40 3.34
N ALA A 688 -18.54 -29.01 3.62
CA ALA A 688 -18.46 -30.30 4.29
C ALA A 688 -19.05 -30.27 5.70
N ASP A 689 -18.93 -29.16 6.42
CA ASP A 689 -19.57 -28.98 7.72
C ASP A 689 -21.03 -28.54 7.60
N VAL A 690 -21.38 -27.71 6.61
CA VAL A 690 -22.78 -27.37 6.30
C VAL A 690 -23.60 -28.63 6.03
N ALA A 691 -23.03 -29.64 5.39
CA ALA A 691 -23.69 -30.92 5.13
C ALA A 691 -24.07 -31.71 6.40
N LYS A 692 -23.47 -31.38 7.54
CA LYS A 692 -23.78 -32.02 8.83
C LYS A 692 -24.90 -31.30 9.58
N VAL A 693 -25.32 -30.12 9.11
CA VAL A 693 -26.36 -29.29 9.76
C VAL A 693 -27.76 -29.74 9.32
N PRO A 694 -28.66 -30.12 10.25
CA PRO A 694 -30.01 -30.56 9.90
C PRO A 694 -30.78 -29.53 9.07
N GLY A 695 -31.37 -29.95 7.95
CA GLY A 695 -32.17 -29.08 7.07
C GLY A 695 -31.37 -28.34 5.99
N MET A 696 -30.03 -28.47 5.99
CA MET A 696 -29.16 -27.91 4.96
C MET A 696 -29.02 -28.79 3.71
N GLU A 697 -29.53 -30.03 3.73
CA GLU A 697 -29.38 -31.01 2.66
C GLU A 697 -29.93 -30.48 1.32
N LYS A 698 -31.06 -29.77 1.38
CA LYS A 698 -31.72 -29.15 0.22
C LYS A 698 -30.98 -27.93 -0.35
N TRP A 699 -30.06 -27.34 0.42
CA TRP A 699 -29.33 -26.13 0.03
C TRP A 699 -27.94 -26.44 -0.54
N LEU A 700 -27.34 -27.58 -0.17
CA LEU A 700 -26.04 -28.03 -0.70
C LEU A 700 -26.03 -28.10 -2.22
N ALA A 701 -27.14 -28.53 -2.78
CA ALA A 701 -27.52 -28.37 -4.18
C ALA A 701 -27.05 -27.03 -4.77
N ILE A 702 -27.69 -25.94 -4.34
CA ILE A 702 -27.45 -24.58 -4.82
C ILE A 702 -26.02 -24.12 -4.50
N LEU A 703 -25.54 -24.44 -3.29
CA LEU A 703 -24.22 -24.03 -2.82
C LEU A 703 -23.05 -24.66 -3.61
N THR A 704 -23.28 -25.81 -4.27
CA THR A 704 -22.25 -26.53 -5.05
C THR A 704 -22.38 -26.34 -6.56
N THR A 705 -23.46 -25.71 -7.04
CA THR A 705 -23.73 -25.55 -8.47
C THR A 705 -22.73 -24.58 -9.14
N PRO A 706 -21.99 -25.03 -10.17
CA PRO A 706 -20.98 -24.21 -10.84
C PRO A 706 -21.56 -23.38 -12.00
N ASN A 707 -22.89 -23.39 -12.20
CA ASN A 707 -23.56 -22.83 -13.36
C ASN A 707 -24.56 -21.75 -12.94
N LYS A 708 -24.54 -20.57 -13.58
CA LYS A 708 -25.48 -19.49 -13.29
C LYS A 708 -26.75 -19.65 -14.13
N SER A 709 -27.91 -19.75 -13.48
CA SER A 709 -29.21 -19.66 -14.17
C SER A 709 -29.57 -18.19 -14.45
N ALA A 710 -30.05 -17.91 -15.65
CA ALA A 710 -30.67 -16.63 -15.98
C ALA A 710 -32.13 -16.64 -15.49
N GLY A 711 -32.34 -16.62 -14.16
CA GLY A 711 -33.66 -16.49 -13.55
C GLY A 711 -33.97 -17.50 -12.44
N SER A 712 -35.13 -17.29 -11.80
CA SER A 712 -35.66 -18.08 -10.69
C SER A 712 -35.59 -19.59 -10.98
N PRO A 713 -35.26 -20.45 -10.00
CA PRO A 713 -35.15 -21.89 -10.11
C PRO A 713 -36.55 -22.47 -9.91
N GLU A 714 -37.49 -22.02 -10.74
CA GLU A 714 -38.57 -22.92 -11.08
C GLU A 714 -37.93 -24.12 -11.79
N PRO A 715 -38.41 -25.35 -11.54
CA PRO A 715 -37.99 -26.52 -12.30
C PRO A 715 -38.07 -26.19 -13.81
N GLY A 716 -36.93 -26.08 -14.49
CA GLY A 716 -36.83 -25.64 -15.89
C GLY A 716 -36.22 -24.25 -16.14
N GLY A 717 -35.71 -23.55 -15.13
CA GLY A 717 -34.94 -22.31 -15.30
C GLY A 717 -33.67 -22.50 -16.16
N ARG A 718 -33.40 -21.57 -17.08
CA ARG A 718 -32.36 -21.70 -18.13
C ARG A 718 -30.96 -21.42 -17.57
N LEU A 719 -29.99 -22.30 -17.81
CA LEU A 719 -28.56 -22.07 -17.54
C LEU A 719 -27.92 -21.32 -18.71
N THR A 720 -27.22 -20.22 -18.47
CA THR A 720 -26.63 -19.38 -19.54
C THR A 720 -25.12 -19.24 -19.48
N ASP A 721 -24.47 -19.61 -18.37
CA ASP A 721 -23.03 -19.45 -18.17
C ASP A 721 -22.44 -20.51 -17.24
N SER A 722 -21.39 -21.22 -17.70
CA SER A 722 -20.71 -22.28 -16.93
C SER A 722 -19.29 -21.86 -16.60
N VAL A 723 -18.98 -21.70 -15.31
CA VAL A 723 -17.63 -21.31 -14.86
C VAL A 723 -16.58 -22.36 -15.21
N LEU A 724 -16.96 -23.64 -15.27
CA LEU A 724 -16.03 -24.73 -15.60
C LEU A 724 -15.49 -24.58 -17.02
N LEU A 725 -16.29 -24.05 -17.95
CA LEU A 725 -15.81 -23.76 -19.31
C LEU A 725 -14.79 -22.61 -19.29
N HIS A 726 -15.08 -21.52 -18.56
CA HIS A 726 -14.15 -20.40 -18.41
C HIS A 726 -12.83 -20.80 -17.77
N VAL A 727 -12.88 -21.60 -16.71
CA VAL A 727 -11.69 -22.13 -16.01
C VAL A 727 -10.90 -23.07 -16.93
N SER A 728 -11.59 -23.90 -17.73
CA SER A 728 -10.94 -24.84 -18.66
C SER A 728 -10.21 -24.14 -19.81
N VAL A 729 -10.75 -23.03 -20.31
CA VAL A 729 -10.10 -22.18 -21.33
C VAL A 729 -8.83 -21.53 -20.77
N ALA A 730 -8.84 -21.14 -19.49
CA ALA A 730 -7.73 -20.44 -18.85
C ALA A 730 -6.68 -21.35 -18.18
N VAL A 731 -6.62 -22.64 -18.56
CA VAL A 731 -5.64 -23.62 -18.02
C VAL A 731 -5.78 -23.86 -16.51
N GLY A 732 -7.02 -23.80 -15.98
CA GLY A 732 -7.31 -23.95 -14.54
C GLY A 732 -7.35 -25.40 -14.01
N VAL A 733 -6.33 -26.23 -14.31
CA VAL A 733 -6.25 -27.64 -13.89
C VAL A 733 -6.47 -27.80 -12.38
N GLU A 734 -5.74 -27.03 -11.57
CA GLU A 734 -5.78 -27.14 -10.11
C GLU A 734 -7.11 -26.62 -9.51
N VAL A 735 -7.78 -25.70 -10.20
CA VAL A 735 -9.13 -25.22 -9.83
C VAL A 735 -10.15 -26.33 -10.01
N ILE A 736 -10.09 -27.04 -11.15
CA ILE A 736 -10.98 -28.17 -11.44
C ILE A 736 -10.75 -29.31 -10.44
N LYS A 737 -9.49 -29.62 -10.11
CA LYS A 737 -9.17 -30.63 -9.07
C LYS A 737 -9.71 -30.22 -7.69
N ALA A 738 -9.53 -28.96 -7.29
CA ALA A 738 -10.07 -28.47 -6.03
C ALA A 738 -11.61 -28.56 -5.99
N TYR A 739 -12.30 -28.31 -7.10
CA TYR A 739 -13.73 -28.51 -7.20
C TYR A 739 -14.13 -29.99 -7.17
N HIS A 740 -13.39 -30.84 -7.87
CA HIS A 740 -13.55 -32.29 -7.85
C HIS A 740 -13.48 -32.84 -6.43
N ASP A 741 -12.51 -32.40 -5.63
CA ASP A 741 -12.38 -32.76 -4.22
C ASP A 741 -13.63 -32.44 -3.39
N ILE A 742 -14.34 -31.35 -3.71
CA ILE A 742 -15.61 -30.97 -3.07
C ILE A 742 -16.73 -31.92 -3.47
N LEU A 743 -16.85 -32.22 -4.77
CA LEU A 743 -17.92 -33.08 -5.29
C LEU A 743 -17.84 -34.52 -4.76
N VAL A 744 -16.63 -35.04 -4.57
CA VAL A 744 -16.39 -36.40 -4.07
C VAL A 744 -16.32 -36.49 -2.55
N HIS A 745 -16.45 -35.36 -1.84
CA HIS A 745 -16.38 -35.35 -0.39
C HIS A 745 -17.57 -36.15 0.19
N PRO A 746 -17.36 -37.18 1.04
CA PRO A 746 -18.43 -38.09 1.46
C PRO A 746 -19.64 -37.40 2.10
N ALA A 747 -19.41 -36.34 2.88
CA ALA A 747 -20.48 -35.58 3.50
C ALA A 747 -21.32 -34.78 2.48
N ILE A 748 -20.71 -34.32 1.38
CA ILE A 748 -21.38 -33.48 0.37
C ILE A 748 -22.09 -34.37 -0.66
N LEU A 749 -21.38 -35.39 -1.17
CA LEU A 749 -21.83 -36.29 -2.23
C LEU A 749 -23.21 -36.91 -1.94
N LEU A 750 -23.43 -37.33 -0.69
CA LEU A 750 -24.69 -37.92 -0.25
C LEU A 750 -25.92 -37.05 -0.59
N HIS A 751 -25.76 -35.74 -0.58
CA HIS A 751 -26.85 -34.78 -0.77
C HIS A 751 -26.93 -34.22 -2.19
N ILE A 752 -25.84 -34.25 -2.96
CA ILE A 752 -25.78 -33.68 -4.31
C ILE A 752 -25.87 -34.72 -5.42
N GLN A 753 -25.92 -36.02 -5.10
CA GLN A 753 -25.91 -37.11 -6.10
C GLN A 753 -26.94 -36.94 -7.23
N GLY A 754 -28.14 -36.45 -6.92
CA GLY A 754 -29.21 -36.24 -7.90
C GLY A 754 -28.98 -35.06 -8.86
N MET A 755 -28.02 -34.18 -8.54
CA MET A 755 -27.68 -32.99 -9.33
C MET A 755 -26.39 -33.11 -10.11
N LEU A 756 -25.59 -34.15 -9.85
CA LEU A 756 -24.36 -34.40 -10.60
C LEU A 756 -24.55 -34.43 -12.13
N PRO A 757 -25.70 -34.88 -12.70
CA PRO A 757 -25.95 -34.76 -14.13
C PRO A 757 -25.91 -33.30 -14.65
N GLU A 758 -26.34 -32.32 -13.84
CA GLU A 758 -26.37 -30.90 -14.22
C GLU A 758 -24.97 -30.28 -14.40
N LEU A 759 -23.91 -30.95 -13.89
CA LEU A 759 -22.52 -30.58 -14.12
C LEU A 759 -22.12 -30.62 -15.60
N LEU A 760 -22.82 -31.43 -16.42
CA LEU A 760 -22.58 -31.57 -17.86
C LEU A 760 -23.46 -30.64 -18.72
N GLY A 761 -24.35 -29.85 -18.10
CA GLY A 761 -25.32 -28.95 -18.74
C GLY A 761 -26.77 -29.32 -18.41
N PRO A 762 -27.74 -28.44 -18.72
CA PRO A 762 -29.14 -28.67 -18.40
C PRO A 762 -29.69 -29.91 -19.13
N THR A 763 -30.66 -30.55 -18.48
CA THR A 763 -31.18 -31.85 -18.89
C THR A 763 -32.14 -31.78 -20.09
N GLU A 764 -32.83 -30.65 -20.33
CA GLU A 764 -33.89 -30.62 -21.35
C GLU A 764 -34.03 -29.32 -22.21
N ALA A 765 -33.31 -28.22 -21.92
CA ALA A 765 -33.44 -26.98 -22.73
C ALA A 765 -32.19 -26.07 -22.71
N ASP A 766 -31.20 -26.39 -23.56
CA ASP A 766 -30.12 -25.45 -23.92
C ASP A 766 -30.57 -24.57 -25.10
N ASP A 767 -30.67 -23.25 -24.90
CA ASP A 767 -30.99 -22.28 -25.98
C ASP A 767 -29.71 -21.82 -26.74
N PHE A 768 -28.53 -22.32 -26.38
CA PHE A 768 -27.28 -22.02 -27.09
C PHE A 768 -26.94 -23.10 -28.12
N ARG A 769 -27.28 -22.81 -29.39
CA ARG A 769 -26.77 -23.39 -30.65
C ARG A 769 -26.93 -24.90 -30.90
N ARG A 770 -27.07 -25.78 -29.90
CA ARG A 770 -27.44 -27.22 -29.96
C ARG A 770 -27.45 -27.84 -28.55
N PRO A 771 -28.36 -28.78 -28.24
CA PRO A 771 -28.26 -29.63 -27.04
C PRO A 771 -26.87 -30.28 -26.92
N GLY A 772 -26.26 -30.20 -25.73
CA GLY A 772 -24.95 -30.80 -25.45
C GLY A 772 -23.74 -29.92 -25.81
N TYR A 773 -23.94 -28.66 -26.16
CA TYR A 773 -22.83 -27.73 -26.47
C TYR A 773 -21.82 -27.61 -25.32
N LEU A 774 -22.30 -27.47 -24.08
CA LEU A 774 -21.42 -27.36 -22.91
C LEU A 774 -20.60 -28.64 -22.71
N THR A 775 -21.24 -29.80 -22.83
CA THR A 775 -20.60 -31.12 -22.79
C THR A 775 -19.52 -31.25 -23.88
N ALA A 776 -19.84 -30.91 -25.14
CA ALA A 776 -18.85 -30.91 -26.23
C ALA A 776 -17.66 -29.99 -25.93
N SER A 777 -17.93 -28.81 -25.39
CA SER A 777 -16.92 -27.80 -25.14
C SER A 777 -15.96 -28.25 -24.05
N LEU A 778 -16.48 -28.71 -22.90
CA LEU A 778 -15.69 -29.20 -21.77
C LEU A 778 -14.89 -30.47 -22.10
N LEU A 779 -15.36 -31.29 -23.06
CA LEU A 779 -14.68 -32.50 -23.54
C LEU A 779 -13.72 -32.27 -24.71
N SER A 780 -13.50 -31.01 -25.10
CA SER A 780 -12.52 -30.68 -26.14
C SER A 780 -11.09 -30.85 -25.62
N GLU A 781 -10.31 -31.73 -26.25
CA GLU A 781 -8.89 -31.95 -25.93
C GLU A 781 -8.03 -30.68 -26.06
N ASN A 782 -8.52 -29.65 -26.77
CA ASN A 782 -7.83 -28.38 -26.94
C ASN A 782 -7.94 -27.44 -25.73
N LEU A 783 -8.77 -27.75 -24.73
CA LEU A 783 -8.86 -26.96 -23.51
C LEU A 783 -7.78 -27.34 -22.51
N GLY A 784 -7.10 -26.35 -21.93
CA GLY A 784 -6.05 -26.59 -20.93
C GLY A 784 -6.54 -27.33 -19.68
N GLY A 785 -7.83 -27.23 -19.34
CA GLY A 785 -8.47 -27.96 -18.24
C GLY A 785 -8.98 -29.37 -18.58
N TYR A 786 -8.86 -29.83 -19.84
CA TYR A 786 -9.48 -31.08 -20.33
C TYR A 786 -9.16 -32.30 -19.46
N THR A 787 -7.87 -32.53 -19.16
CA THR A 787 -7.45 -33.71 -18.39
C THR A 787 -8.05 -33.74 -17.00
N ALA A 788 -8.04 -32.61 -16.27
CA ALA A 788 -8.62 -32.54 -14.93
C ALA A 788 -10.15 -32.69 -14.95
N TYR A 789 -10.82 -32.12 -15.95
CA TYR A 789 -12.26 -32.27 -16.09
C TYR A 789 -12.64 -33.72 -16.41
N ARG A 790 -11.90 -34.37 -17.31
CA ARG A 790 -12.06 -35.79 -17.63
C ARG A 790 -11.85 -36.66 -16.39
N GLU A 791 -10.76 -36.44 -15.65
CA GLU A 791 -10.48 -37.16 -14.39
C GLU A 791 -11.65 -37.05 -13.41
N MET A 792 -12.16 -35.83 -13.19
CA MET A 792 -13.31 -35.56 -12.32
C MET A 792 -14.54 -36.37 -12.72
N ILE A 793 -15.00 -36.27 -13.97
CA ILE A 793 -16.23 -36.95 -14.41
C ILE A 793 -16.08 -38.47 -14.55
N THR A 794 -14.84 -38.98 -14.66
CA THR A 794 -14.54 -40.42 -14.64
C THR A 794 -14.38 -41.00 -13.23
N ASP A 795 -14.42 -40.17 -12.18
CA ASP A 795 -14.21 -40.64 -10.82
C ASP A 795 -15.32 -41.64 -10.44
N PRO A 796 -14.95 -42.87 -10.00
CA PRO A 796 -15.91 -43.94 -9.73
C PRO A 796 -16.90 -43.59 -8.61
N ARG A 797 -16.62 -42.57 -7.79
CA ARG A 797 -17.52 -42.10 -6.73
C ARG A 797 -18.68 -41.27 -7.26
N ILE A 798 -18.52 -40.55 -8.38
CA ILE A 798 -19.57 -39.65 -8.92
C ILE A 798 -20.12 -40.13 -10.27
N LEU A 799 -19.34 -40.89 -11.05
CA LEU A 799 -19.76 -41.37 -12.38
C LEU A 799 -21.11 -42.11 -12.37
N PRO A 800 -21.41 -43.05 -11.44
CA PRO A 800 -22.70 -43.75 -11.44
C PRO A 800 -23.91 -42.79 -11.29
N HIS A 801 -23.75 -41.73 -10.52
CA HIS A 801 -24.79 -40.74 -10.25
C HIS A 801 -24.97 -39.78 -11.44
N ILE A 802 -23.87 -39.42 -12.10
CA ILE A 802 -23.89 -38.67 -13.36
C ILE A 802 -24.69 -39.46 -14.42
N LEU A 803 -24.43 -40.77 -14.58
CA LEU A 803 -25.10 -41.60 -15.59
C LEU A 803 -26.59 -41.81 -15.35
N GLN A 804 -27.04 -41.87 -14.10
CA GLN A 804 -28.45 -42.14 -13.76
C GLN A 804 -29.42 -41.04 -14.22
N GLY A 805 -28.96 -39.80 -14.37
CA GLY A 805 -29.80 -38.66 -14.77
C GLY A 805 -29.37 -37.97 -16.06
N LEU A 806 -28.44 -38.56 -16.82
CA LEU A 806 -27.92 -37.98 -18.05
C LEU A 806 -28.92 -38.09 -19.21
N PRO A 807 -29.24 -36.99 -19.91
CA PRO A 807 -29.96 -37.07 -21.18
C PRO A 807 -29.21 -37.95 -22.19
N ARG A 808 -29.97 -38.70 -23.00
CA ARG A 808 -29.42 -39.64 -23.99
C ARG A 808 -28.35 -39.00 -24.89
N MET A 809 -28.53 -37.75 -25.30
CA MET A 809 -27.56 -37.05 -26.14
C MET A 809 -26.22 -36.82 -25.44
N GLN A 810 -26.23 -36.40 -24.18
CA GLN A 810 -25.01 -36.19 -23.41
C GLN A 810 -24.30 -37.54 -23.11
N LEU A 811 -25.06 -38.61 -22.84
CA LEU A 811 -24.52 -39.96 -22.72
C LEU A 811 -23.78 -40.41 -23.99
N LEU A 812 -24.35 -40.16 -25.18
CA LEU A 812 -23.70 -40.46 -26.46
C LEU A 812 -22.38 -39.69 -26.62
N MET A 813 -22.31 -38.46 -26.13
CA MET A 813 -21.08 -37.65 -26.18
C MET A 813 -20.00 -38.20 -25.24
N LEU A 814 -20.36 -38.70 -24.05
CA LEU A 814 -19.41 -39.38 -23.17
C LEU A 814 -18.86 -40.67 -23.80
N VAL A 815 -19.70 -41.42 -24.51
CA VAL A 815 -19.27 -42.61 -25.27
C VAL A 815 -18.32 -42.22 -26.41
N GLN A 816 -18.64 -41.16 -27.16
CA GLN A 816 -17.79 -40.65 -28.25
C GLN A 816 -16.43 -40.14 -27.75
N ALA A 817 -16.39 -39.54 -26.57
CA ALA A 817 -15.17 -39.08 -25.91
C ALA A 817 -14.37 -40.22 -25.24
N GLY A 818 -14.85 -41.48 -25.31
CA GLY A 818 -14.18 -42.63 -24.69
C GLY A 818 -14.15 -42.59 -23.16
N ILE A 819 -15.15 -41.95 -22.54
CA ILE A 819 -15.28 -41.84 -21.08
C ILE A 819 -16.06 -43.02 -20.51
N VAL A 820 -17.09 -43.47 -21.24
CA VAL A 820 -17.94 -44.60 -20.86
C VAL A 820 -18.01 -45.58 -22.02
N GLU A 821 -17.99 -46.87 -21.72
CA GLU A 821 -18.24 -47.90 -22.74
C GLU A 821 -19.69 -47.80 -23.24
N ALA A 822 -19.90 -48.09 -24.52
CA ALA A 822 -21.25 -48.18 -25.05
C ALA A 822 -22.01 -49.26 -24.26
N PRO A 823 -23.22 -48.98 -23.74
CA PRO A 823 -23.97 -49.97 -22.97
C PRO A 823 -24.13 -51.27 -23.78
N VAL A 824 -23.68 -52.38 -23.21
CA VAL A 824 -23.60 -53.70 -23.89
C VAL A 824 -24.95 -54.44 -23.88
N GLU A 825 -25.98 -53.89 -23.23
CA GLU A 825 -27.31 -54.52 -23.21
C GLU A 825 -28.12 -54.28 -24.49
N PRO A 826 -28.89 -55.30 -24.94
CA PRO A 826 -29.63 -55.25 -26.19
C PRO A 826 -30.69 -54.17 -26.07
N VAL A 827 -30.71 -53.26 -27.03
CA VAL A 827 -31.72 -52.22 -27.06
C VAL A 827 -33.10 -52.87 -27.20
N HIS A 828 -33.83 -53.03 -26.10
CA HIS A 828 -35.26 -53.18 -26.14
C HIS A 828 -35.82 -51.85 -26.66
N ALA A 829 -36.25 -51.91 -27.92
CA ALA A 829 -36.88 -50.85 -28.71
C ALA A 829 -36.04 -49.57 -28.86
N LEU A 830 -35.14 -49.58 -29.85
CA LEU A 830 -34.73 -48.32 -30.48
C LEU A 830 -36.00 -47.63 -31.02
N PRO A 831 -36.21 -46.33 -30.78
CA PRO A 831 -37.23 -45.58 -31.49
C PRO A 831 -37.05 -45.77 -33.00
N ALA A 832 -38.14 -45.94 -33.74
CA ALA A 832 -38.13 -46.17 -35.19
C ALA A 832 -37.39 -45.07 -36.00
N SER A 833 -36.96 -43.99 -35.36
CA SER A 833 -36.23 -42.87 -35.94
C SER A 833 -34.69 -43.00 -35.92
N LEU A 834 -34.09 -43.97 -35.19
CA LEU A 834 -32.62 -44.09 -35.17
C LEU A 834 -31.99 -44.45 -36.52
N PRO A 835 -32.58 -45.36 -37.35
CA PRO A 835 -32.05 -45.63 -38.68
C PRO A 835 -32.01 -44.38 -39.56
N THR A 836 -33.03 -43.54 -39.49
CA THR A 836 -33.11 -42.26 -40.22
C THR A 836 -32.06 -41.26 -39.78
N PHE A 837 -31.74 -41.22 -38.48
CA PHE A 837 -30.72 -40.32 -37.93
C PHE A 837 -29.29 -40.78 -38.30
N LEU A 838 -29.03 -42.09 -38.30
CA LEU A 838 -27.75 -42.65 -38.75
C LEU A 838 -27.54 -42.50 -40.26
N GLN A 839 -28.62 -42.61 -41.05
CA GLN A 839 -28.60 -42.32 -42.49
C GLN A 839 -28.26 -40.84 -42.77
N LEU A 840 -28.87 -39.90 -42.03
CA LEU A 840 -28.59 -38.47 -42.13
C LEU A 840 -27.15 -38.08 -41.74
N LEU A 841 -26.51 -38.86 -40.87
CA LEU A 841 -25.10 -38.68 -40.50
C LEU A 841 -24.15 -39.24 -41.57
N GLN A 842 -24.48 -40.37 -42.19
CA GLN A 842 -23.73 -40.91 -43.32
C GLN A 842 -23.83 -39.99 -44.55
N ASP A 843 -25.02 -39.47 -44.85
CA ASP A 843 -25.25 -38.56 -45.99
C ASP A 843 -24.59 -37.18 -45.82
N ARG A 844 -24.16 -36.82 -44.60
CA ARG A 844 -23.40 -35.58 -44.32
C ARG A 844 -21.89 -35.77 -44.33
N GLN A 845 -21.40 -37.01 -44.32
CA GLN A 845 -19.97 -37.34 -44.39
C GLN A 845 -19.53 -37.73 -45.80
N SER A 846 -20.47 -38.03 -46.70
CA SER A 846 -20.31 -38.01 -48.16
C SER A 846 -20.54 -36.61 -48.73
#